data_AF-A0A7K4NPA5-F1
#
_entry.id   AF-A0A7K4NPA5-F1
#
_cell.length_a   1.000
_cell.length_b   1.000
_cell.length_c   1.000
_cell.angle_alpha   90.00
_cell.angle_beta   90.00
_cell.angle_gamma   90.00
#
_symmetry.space_group_name_H-M   'P 1'
#
loop_
_entity.id
_entity.type
_entity.pdbx_description
1 polymer ?
#
loop_
_entity_poly.entity_id
_entity_poly.type
_entity_poly.pdbx_seq_one_letter_code
_entity_poly.pdbx_strand_id
1 'polypeptide(L)'
;MITSVKLGNFLSHKDTELTFDNGVTVFIGDNGAGKSSVIDAMTFALFGKTTRGNNEETIRDGENQAVTQIHFEVNGKTYHAIKKTQGKTSSHQLLDGNSSPIAITADKTEEEIKKIIGMDYETLGIASIVPQGELSQIIQSKNGRKLRDLIDKVIGTGKYSAAGDGLSDGITAFRDYLREKYDNTDQDVDKIQREINDADQIISKSKPEKEKLEEIVESFKEKIKKLQEKKEELSVNHEKILHLRDKENDVWKTVKREISSLATDNQKHSEIIQRCEESFGLIKEKPKTEDVLNSKNHKKKNVEQKIAELDQKLHTYEDHRDIAGKIQFSDGECPICHTKDVTVDPEYQMEHINQELKKIESKKTNLRNESSNTQNQIDEIVSKIKEIEYAENTIKNSPIKNNEQLGDWKNNLKLNQNRNNELEKIIESSDLSPKLVEFVPDLVQTFLDIEKLQKEIKDFKHEEYNSVEQKLQDVNSENQEILMQIGTMTEKINSAEASIKKNIPILEEIKLASKYIENLEKIKSSIFSKTSETVTGARNFAVETISRNASQYLEELKTEIKHLELFQEGSSIKIQCHTTNGQRPVTNLSGGEQVCVALAVRLGMSDLMIKSSLKIMVLDEPTAYLDKTHRAYFVDVIQELTRLMNKKQNFQFIIITHDDEIWESAKVGTRYKFTSTSDGTEVSRL
;
A
#
# COMPACT_ATOMS: atom_id res chain seq x y z
N MET A 1 50.09 -44.27 -21.95
CA MET A 1 51.51 -44.61 -22.13
C MET A 1 52.23 -43.38 -22.67
N ILE A 2 53.46 -43.09 -22.25
CA ILE A 2 54.30 -42.08 -22.91
C ILE A 2 55.08 -42.78 -24.03
N THR A 3 55.09 -42.21 -25.23
CA THR A 3 55.77 -42.80 -26.40
C THR A 3 57.08 -42.11 -26.70
N SER A 4 57.17 -40.78 -26.50
CA SER A 4 58.43 -40.05 -26.62
C SER A 4 58.42 -38.75 -25.82
N VAL A 5 59.62 -38.29 -25.48
CA VAL A 5 59.86 -36.96 -24.92
C VAL A 5 61.02 -36.30 -25.67
N LYS A 6 60.86 -35.02 -25.99
CA LYS A 6 61.87 -34.18 -26.62
C LYS A 6 62.14 -32.95 -25.77
N LEU A 7 63.42 -32.66 -25.59
CA LEU A 7 63.95 -31.56 -24.80
C LEU A 7 64.90 -30.75 -25.67
N GLY A 8 64.59 -29.47 -25.90
CA GLY A 8 65.48 -28.53 -26.58
C GLY A 8 65.86 -27.42 -25.62
N ASN A 9 67.17 -27.20 -25.43
CA ASN A 9 67.75 -26.18 -24.56
C ASN A 9 67.11 -26.15 -23.15
N PHE A 10 66.82 -27.32 -22.59
CA PHE A 10 66.14 -27.48 -21.31
C PHE A 10 67.11 -28.02 -20.25
N LEU A 11 67.36 -27.26 -19.19
CA LEU A 11 68.35 -27.58 -18.15
C LEU A 11 69.71 -27.95 -18.79
N SER A 12 70.26 -29.14 -18.52
CA SER A 12 71.54 -29.58 -19.10
C SER A 12 71.44 -30.11 -20.53
N HIS A 13 70.24 -30.21 -21.12
CA HIS A 13 70.02 -30.83 -22.43
C HIS A 13 70.00 -29.80 -23.56
N LYS A 14 70.85 -30.00 -24.58
CA LYS A 14 70.85 -29.20 -25.83
C LYS A 14 69.69 -29.57 -26.75
N ASP A 15 69.67 -30.84 -27.14
CA ASP A 15 68.66 -31.47 -27.98
C ASP A 15 68.69 -32.94 -27.61
N THR A 16 67.64 -33.41 -26.95
CA THR A 16 67.53 -34.79 -26.49
C THR A 16 66.15 -35.29 -26.83
N GLU A 17 66.11 -36.42 -27.53
CA GLU A 17 64.87 -37.09 -27.89
C GLU A 17 64.95 -38.55 -27.43
N LEU A 18 64.00 -38.96 -26.60
CA LEU A 18 63.92 -40.29 -26.03
C LEU A 18 62.60 -40.93 -26.43
N THR A 19 62.67 -42.15 -26.95
CA THR A 19 61.50 -42.97 -27.24
C THR A 19 61.32 -44.00 -26.13
N PHE A 20 60.09 -44.26 -25.74
CA PHE A 20 59.78 -45.22 -24.69
C PHE A 20 59.01 -46.41 -25.25
N ASP A 21 59.46 -47.59 -24.85
CA ASP A 21 58.79 -48.85 -25.18
C ASP A 21 57.88 -49.29 -24.02
N ASN A 22 57.13 -50.37 -24.28
CA ASN A 22 56.33 -51.02 -23.25
C ASN A 22 57.24 -51.69 -22.20
N GLY A 23 56.83 -51.65 -20.94
CA GLY A 23 57.56 -52.26 -19.82
C GLY A 23 58.56 -51.32 -19.17
N VAL A 24 59.74 -51.82 -18.80
CA VAL A 24 60.74 -51.07 -18.02
C VAL A 24 61.69 -50.32 -18.95
N THR A 25 61.77 -49.01 -18.77
CA THR A 25 62.84 -48.15 -19.27
C THR A 25 63.73 -47.75 -18.10
N VAL A 26 65.05 -47.90 -18.24
CA VAL A 26 66.01 -47.53 -17.17
C VAL A 26 66.91 -46.40 -17.65
N PHE A 27 67.01 -45.34 -16.87
CA PHE A 27 67.95 -44.23 -17.07
C PHE A 27 69.13 -44.41 -16.12
N ILE A 28 70.33 -44.53 -16.68
CA ILE A 28 71.57 -44.86 -15.97
C ILE A 28 72.58 -43.74 -16.18
N GLY A 29 73.30 -43.33 -15.15
CA GLY A 29 74.36 -42.33 -15.25
C GLY A 29 74.72 -41.74 -13.89
N ASP A 30 75.77 -40.94 -13.83
CA ASP A 30 76.21 -40.32 -12.58
C ASP A 30 75.21 -39.27 -12.07
N ASN A 31 75.37 -38.87 -10.80
CA ASN A 31 74.62 -37.75 -10.25
C ASN A 31 74.95 -36.47 -10.99
N GLY A 32 73.92 -35.70 -11.36
CA GLY A 32 74.09 -34.48 -12.16
C GLY A 32 74.21 -34.70 -13.68
N ALA A 33 74.13 -35.94 -14.18
CA ALA A 33 74.20 -36.23 -15.62
C ALA A 33 72.95 -35.80 -16.42
N GLY A 34 71.91 -35.25 -15.78
CA GLY A 34 70.67 -34.80 -16.44
C GLY A 34 69.50 -35.80 -16.43
N LYS A 35 69.60 -36.94 -15.74
CA LYS A 35 68.55 -37.98 -15.74
C LYS A 35 67.18 -37.44 -15.30
N SER A 36 67.11 -36.78 -14.14
CA SER A 36 65.87 -36.22 -13.59
C SER A 36 65.32 -35.06 -14.43
N SER A 37 66.16 -34.38 -15.22
CA SER A 37 65.71 -33.32 -16.15
C SER A 37 64.74 -33.85 -17.21
N VAL A 38 64.79 -35.15 -17.53
CA VAL A 38 63.80 -35.79 -18.40
C VAL A 38 62.42 -35.87 -17.74
N ILE A 39 62.36 -36.19 -16.44
CA ILE A 39 61.10 -36.18 -15.67
C ILE A 39 60.55 -34.76 -15.56
N ASP A 40 61.44 -33.80 -15.30
CA ASP A 40 61.07 -32.39 -15.26
C ASP A 40 60.50 -31.94 -16.60
N ALA A 41 61.06 -32.38 -17.73
CA ALA A 41 60.52 -32.05 -19.05
C ALA A 41 59.14 -32.67 -19.31
N MET A 42 58.92 -33.91 -18.88
CA MET A 42 57.61 -34.57 -18.99
C MET A 42 56.54 -33.81 -18.19
N THR A 43 56.82 -33.53 -16.92
CA THR A 43 55.89 -32.81 -16.03
C THR A 43 55.68 -31.37 -16.51
N PHE A 44 56.73 -30.72 -17.02
CA PHE A 44 56.65 -29.37 -17.57
C PHE A 44 55.83 -29.32 -18.87
N ALA A 45 55.97 -30.31 -19.75
CA ALA A 45 55.17 -30.40 -20.97
C ALA A 45 53.69 -30.68 -20.66
N LEU A 46 53.39 -31.50 -19.65
CA LEU A 46 52.02 -31.85 -19.28
C LEU A 46 51.31 -30.77 -18.44
N PHE A 47 51.98 -30.16 -17.47
CA PHE A 47 51.33 -29.30 -16.46
C PHE A 47 51.98 -27.92 -16.33
N GLY A 48 53.04 -27.63 -17.09
CA GLY A 48 53.77 -26.36 -16.97
C GLY A 48 54.55 -26.20 -15.65
N LYS A 49 54.73 -27.29 -14.89
CA LYS A 49 55.40 -27.33 -13.58
C LYS A 49 56.49 -28.39 -13.61
N THR A 50 57.60 -28.14 -12.93
CA THR A 50 58.69 -29.13 -12.77
C THR A 50 58.63 -29.76 -11.39
N THR A 51 59.28 -30.90 -11.20
CA THR A 51 59.37 -31.56 -9.89
C THR A 51 60.16 -30.74 -8.87
N ARG A 52 60.96 -29.78 -9.35
CA ARG A 52 61.77 -28.86 -8.55
C ARG A 52 61.03 -27.59 -8.14
N GLY A 53 59.82 -27.37 -8.66
CA GLY A 53 58.96 -26.22 -8.36
C GLY A 53 58.72 -25.29 -9.56
N ASN A 54 58.10 -24.13 -9.29
CA ASN A 54 57.65 -23.18 -10.32
C ASN A 54 58.64 -22.06 -10.64
N ASN A 55 59.70 -21.89 -9.84
CA ASN A 55 60.60 -20.72 -9.88
C ASN A 55 62.00 -21.02 -10.42
N GLU A 56 62.27 -22.24 -10.90
CA GLU A 56 63.59 -22.57 -11.45
C GLU A 56 63.73 -22.13 -12.91
N GLU A 57 64.91 -21.60 -13.26
CA GLU A 57 65.28 -21.32 -14.63
C GLU A 57 65.40 -22.65 -15.40
N THR A 58 64.39 -22.94 -16.21
CA THR A 58 64.30 -24.16 -17.03
C THR A 58 65.09 -24.07 -18.33
N ILE A 59 65.51 -22.86 -18.71
CA ILE A 59 66.30 -22.59 -19.91
C ILE A 59 67.76 -22.92 -19.62
N ARG A 60 68.39 -23.66 -20.54
CA ARG A 60 69.81 -23.96 -20.48
C ARG A 60 70.66 -22.69 -20.43
N ASP A 61 71.69 -22.65 -19.59
CA ASP A 61 72.62 -21.54 -19.49
C ASP A 61 73.19 -21.14 -20.86
N GLY A 62 73.09 -19.84 -21.19
CA GLY A 62 73.55 -19.27 -22.46
C GLY A 62 72.51 -19.29 -23.59
N GLU A 63 71.37 -19.97 -23.41
CA GLU A 63 70.28 -20.01 -24.38
C GLU A 63 69.15 -19.02 -24.00
N ASN A 64 68.30 -18.67 -24.97
CA ASN A 64 67.19 -17.73 -24.76
C ASN A 64 65.80 -18.39 -24.78
N GLN A 65 65.74 -19.68 -25.10
CA GLN A 65 64.50 -20.44 -25.21
C GLN A 65 64.71 -21.88 -24.77
N ALA A 66 63.65 -22.49 -24.24
CA ALA A 66 63.56 -23.92 -23.96
C ALA A 66 62.25 -24.48 -24.51
N VAL A 67 62.28 -25.71 -25.00
CA VAL A 67 61.11 -26.43 -25.52
C VAL A 67 61.08 -27.83 -24.94
N THR A 68 59.94 -28.21 -24.36
CA THR A 68 59.66 -29.59 -24.00
C THR A 68 58.42 -30.07 -24.75
N GLN A 69 58.51 -31.29 -25.26
CA GLN A 69 57.44 -31.92 -26.02
C GLN A 69 57.28 -33.36 -25.57
N ILE A 70 56.06 -33.76 -25.30
CA ILE A 70 55.71 -35.13 -24.89
C ILE A 70 54.64 -35.70 -25.80
N HIS A 71 54.88 -36.91 -26.28
CA HIS A 71 53.92 -37.72 -27.02
C HIS A 71 53.39 -38.80 -26.09
N PHE A 72 52.08 -38.90 -25.97
CA PHE A 72 51.45 -39.88 -25.08
C PHE A 72 50.13 -40.39 -25.64
N GLU A 73 49.80 -41.62 -25.29
CA GLU A 73 48.59 -42.32 -25.69
C GLU A 73 47.71 -42.59 -24.47
N VAL A 74 46.42 -42.28 -24.60
CA VAL A 74 45.41 -42.49 -23.57
C VAL A 74 44.16 -43.09 -24.22
N ASN A 75 43.72 -44.25 -23.74
CA ASN A 75 42.54 -44.96 -24.23
C ASN A 75 42.52 -45.15 -25.77
N GLY A 76 43.67 -45.47 -26.38
CA GLY A 76 43.80 -45.68 -27.83
C GLY A 76 43.89 -44.40 -28.66
N LYS A 77 43.90 -43.22 -28.04
CA LYS A 77 44.08 -41.93 -28.72
C LYS A 77 45.45 -41.34 -28.39
N THR A 78 46.12 -40.80 -29.40
CA THR A 78 47.43 -40.15 -29.25
C THR A 78 47.29 -38.64 -29.09
N TYR A 79 48.16 -38.06 -28.27
CA TYR A 79 48.20 -36.64 -27.94
C TYR A 79 49.63 -36.14 -27.88
N HIS A 80 49.80 -34.83 -28.12
CA HIS A 80 51.09 -34.16 -28.07
C HIS A 80 50.97 -32.90 -27.23
N ALA A 81 51.69 -32.81 -26.12
CA ALA A 81 51.75 -31.59 -25.31
C ALA A 81 53.11 -30.92 -25.50
N ILE A 82 53.08 -29.60 -25.74
CA ILE A 82 54.26 -28.79 -26.04
C ILE A 82 54.27 -27.59 -25.11
N LYS A 83 55.37 -27.41 -24.38
CA LYS A 83 55.63 -26.23 -23.56
C LYS A 83 56.88 -25.53 -24.06
N LYS A 84 56.76 -24.24 -24.39
CA LYS A 84 57.89 -23.40 -24.79
C LYS A 84 58.03 -22.24 -23.82
N THR A 85 59.26 -21.92 -23.45
CA THR A 85 59.60 -20.77 -22.62
C THR A 85 60.67 -19.97 -23.34
N GLN A 86 60.47 -18.66 -23.48
CA GLN A 86 61.43 -17.74 -24.09
C GLN A 86 61.46 -16.46 -23.24
N GLY A 87 62.50 -16.30 -22.43
CA GLY A 87 62.56 -15.25 -21.41
C GLY A 87 61.32 -15.27 -20.51
N LYS A 88 60.58 -14.15 -20.44
CA LYS A 88 59.32 -14.02 -19.67
C LYS A 88 58.08 -14.54 -20.38
N THR A 89 58.18 -14.90 -21.66
CA THR A 89 57.05 -15.41 -22.44
C THR A 89 57.03 -16.93 -22.39
N SER A 90 55.84 -17.52 -22.23
CA SER A 90 55.68 -18.97 -22.35
C SER A 90 54.41 -19.32 -23.12
N SER A 91 54.44 -20.43 -23.83
CA SER A 91 53.29 -21.00 -24.54
C SER A 91 53.11 -22.46 -24.15
N HIS A 92 51.87 -22.92 -24.06
CA HIS A 92 51.54 -24.27 -23.64
C HIS A 92 50.36 -24.79 -24.45
N GLN A 93 50.62 -25.81 -25.25
CA GLN A 93 49.68 -26.32 -26.24
C GLN A 93 49.47 -27.82 -26.04
N LEU A 94 48.22 -28.25 -26.25
CA LEU A 94 47.85 -29.65 -26.39
C LEU A 94 47.27 -29.86 -27.78
N LEU A 95 47.81 -30.86 -28.49
CA LEU A 95 47.39 -31.26 -29.83
C LEU A 95 46.88 -32.70 -29.80
N ASP A 96 46.00 -33.04 -30.75
CA ASP A 96 45.61 -34.42 -31.03
C ASP A 96 46.66 -35.16 -31.88
N GLY A 97 46.42 -36.44 -32.17
CA GLY A 97 47.30 -37.27 -33.01
C GLY A 97 47.50 -36.79 -34.44
N ASN A 98 46.62 -35.91 -34.94
CA ASN A 98 46.74 -35.28 -36.25
C ASN A 98 47.39 -33.89 -36.17
N SER A 99 47.97 -33.54 -35.01
CA SER A 99 48.56 -32.23 -34.71
C SER A 99 47.57 -31.05 -34.77
N SER A 100 46.27 -31.32 -34.61
CA SER A 100 45.25 -30.27 -34.48
C SER A 100 45.16 -29.76 -33.05
N PRO A 101 45.04 -28.44 -32.81
CA PRO A 101 45.03 -27.87 -31.47
C PRO A 101 43.74 -28.19 -30.71
N ILE A 102 43.88 -28.82 -29.55
CA ILE A 102 42.82 -29.01 -28.55
C ILE A 102 42.78 -27.80 -27.62
N ALA A 103 43.95 -27.35 -27.16
CA ALA A 103 44.11 -26.17 -26.30
C ALA A 103 45.44 -25.47 -26.58
N ILE A 104 45.47 -24.14 -26.43
CA ILE A 104 46.64 -23.30 -26.76
C ILE A 104 47.04 -22.30 -25.65
N THR A 105 46.25 -22.20 -24.59
CA THR A 105 46.53 -21.36 -23.42
C THR A 105 46.88 -22.25 -22.23
N ALA A 106 47.76 -21.79 -21.34
CA ALA A 106 48.23 -22.60 -20.20
C ALA A 106 47.08 -23.18 -19.37
N ASP A 107 46.13 -22.36 -18.94
CA ASP A 107 45.02 -22.81 -18.08
C ASP A 107 44.14 -23.86 -18.76
N LYS A 108 43.75 -23.63 -20.03
CA LYS A 108 42.93 -24.57 -20.79
C LYS A 108 43.68 -25.86 -21.10
N THR A 109 44.97 -25.75 -21.42
CA THR A 109 45.83 -26.90 -21.70
C THR A 109 45.96 -27.78 -20.46
N GLU A 110 46.23 -27.20 -19.27
CA GLU A 110 46.29 -27.96 -18.01
C GLU A 110 44.92 -28.61 -17.69
N GLU A 111 43.81 -27.90 -17.92
CA GLU A 111 42.46 -28.43 -17.68
C GLU A 111 42.11 -29.61 -18.61
N GLU A 112 42.39 -29.49 -19.91
CA GLU A 112 42.13 -30.57 -20.88
C GLU A 112 43.04 -31.78 -20.64
N ILE A 113 44.31 -31.55 -20.30
CA ILE A 113 45.23 -32.63 -19.91
C ILE A 113 44.72 -33.34 -18.66
N LYS A 114 44.24 -32.60 -17.65
CA LYS A 114 43.61 -33.17 -16.45
C LYS A 114 42.37 -34.01 -16.78
N LYS A 115 41.55 -33.59 -17.74
CA LYS A 115 40.38 -34.37 -18.21
C LYS A 115 40.81 -35.65 -18.93
N ILE A 116 41.84 -35.59 -19.78
CA ILE A 116 42.34 -36.73 -20.55
C ILE A 116 43.03 -37.76 -19.64
N ILE A 117 43.97 -37.32 -18.80
CA ILE A 117 44.76 -38.17 -17.88
C ILE A 117 43.94 -38.59 -16.65
N GLY A 118 42.94 -37.79 -16.26
CA GLY A 118 42.11 -38.03 -15.07
C GLY A 118 42.81 -37.71 -13.75
N MET A 119 44.02 -37.15 -13.79
CA MET A 119 44.82 -36.76 -12.63
C MET A 119 45.38 -35.35 -12.82
N ASP A 120 45.44 -34.58 -11.73
CA ASP A 120 46.17 -33.32 -11.69
C ASP A 120 47.66 -33.54 -11.39
N TYR A 121 48.48 -32.48 -11.51
CA TYR A 121 49.92 -32.52 -11.24
C TYR A 121 50.25 -33.13 -9.86
N GLU A 122 49.56 -32.70 -8.81
CA GLU A 122 49.80 -33.20 -7.44
C GLU A 122 49.47 -34.68 -7.31
N THR A 123 48.39 -35.14 -7.94
CA THR A 123 48.00 -36.56 -7.94
C THR A 123 49.03 -37.38 -8.70
N LEU A 124 49.43 -36.92 -9.89
CA LEU A 124 50.44 -37.62 -10.70
C LEU A 124 51.79 -37.70 -9.97
N GLY A 125 52.22 -36.62 -9.32
CA GLY A 125 53.46 -36.53 -8.56
C GLY A 125 53.52 -37.38 -7.28
N ILE A 126 52.39 -37.93 -6.82
CA ILE A 126 52.40 -38.85 -5.68
C ILE A 126 52.06 -40.28 -6.10
N ALA A 127 51.18 -40.42 -7.10
CA ALA A 127 50.66 -41.70 -7.56
C ALA A 127 51.57 -42.40 -8.58
N SER A 128 52.22 -41.63 -9.47
CA SER A 128 52.87 -42.15 -10.67
C SER A 128 54.31 -41.70 -10.83
N ILE A 129 54.59 -40.40 -10.71
CA ILE A 129 55.93 -39.83 -10.86
C ILE A 129 56.47 -39.49 -9.48
N VAL A 130 57.50 -40.21 -9.02
CA VAL A 130 58.09 -40.01 -7.69
C VAL A 130 59.48 -39.40 -7.83
N PRO A 131 59.65 -38.11 -7.49
CA PRO A 131 60.96 -37.45 -7.50
C PRO A 131 61.91 -38.03 -6.44
N GLN A 132 63.19 -37.71 -6.60
CA GLN A 132 64.25 -38.16 -5.68
C GLN A 132 63.94 -37.73 -4.24
N GLY A 133 64.03 -38.67 -3.30
CA GLY A 133 63.78 -38.42 -1.88
C GLY A 133 62.29 -38.30 -1.49
N GLU A 134 61.36 -38.28 -2.45
CA GLU A 134 59.92 -38.21 -2.17
C GLU A 134 59.26 -39.58 -1.96
N LEU A 135 60.00 -40.67 -2.13
CA LEU A 135 59.51 -42.03 -1.94
C LEU A 135 58.85 -42.18 -0.55
N SER A 136 59.45 -41.71 0.53
CA SER A 136 58.84 -41.89 1.87
C SER A 136 57.69 -40.91 2.19
N GLN A 137 57.41 -39.89 1.36
CA GLN A 137 56.38 -38.89 1.68
C GLN A 137 54.96 -39.46 1.78
N ILE A 138 54.65 -40.52 1.02
CA ILE A 138 53.32 -41.15 1.04
C ILE A 138 53.00 -41.78 2.40
N ILE A 139 54.03 -42.25 3.11
CA ILE A 139 53.92 -42.89 4.43
C ILE A 139 54.22 -41.94 5.60
N GLN A 140 54.97 -40.85 5.36
CA GLN A 140 55.39 -39.88 6.39
C GLN A 140 54.42 -38.69 6.55
N SER A 141 53.29 -38.67 5.84
CA SER A 141 52.34 -37.56 5.95
C SER A 141 51.78 -37.44 7.38
N LYS A 142 52.05 -36.31 8.05
CA LYS A 142 51.77 -36.06 9.49
C LYS A 142 50.34 -36.38 9.97
N ASN A 143 49.37 -36.53 9.06
CA ASN A 143 47.96 -36.76 9.40
C ASN A 143 47.30 -37.88 8.58
N GLY A 144 48.01 -38.67 7.77
CA GLY A 144 47.41 -39.73 6.91
C GLY A 144 46.37 -39.25 5.88
N ARG A 145 46.10 -37.94 5.80
CA ARG A 145 45.11 -37.32 4.89
C ARG A 145 45.58 -37.35 3.44
N LYS A 146 46.87 -37.14 3.19
CA LYS A 146 47.43 -37.22 1.82
C LYS A 146 47.17 -38.59 1.20
N LEU A 147 47.45 -39.67 1.95
CA LEU A 147 47.19 -41.04 1.49
C LEU A 147 45.70 -41.29 1.23
N ARG A 148 44.82 -40.77 2.08
CA ARG A 148 43.36 -40.81 1.85
C ARG A 148 42.96 -40.09 0.57
N ASP A 149 43.37 -38.83 0.42
CA ASP A 149 42.98 -38.01 -0.73
C ASP A 149 43.46 -38.66 -2.04
N LEU A 150 44.63 -39.30 -2.01
CA LEU A 150 45.15 -40.08 -3.13
C LEU A 150 44.31 -41.31 -3.42
N ILE A 151 43.97 -42.09 -2.40
CA ILE A 151 43.10 -43.26 -2.58
C ILE A 151 41.76 -42.81 -3.16
N ASP A 152 41.14 -41.77 -2.61
CA ASP A 152 39.88 -41.18 -3.10
C ASP A 152 40.00 -40.71 -4.58
N LYS A 153 41.13 -40.10 -4.96
CA LYS A 153 41.43 -39.71 -6.35
C LYS A 153 41.63 -40.91 -7.28
N VAL A 154 42.37 -41.94 -6.85
CA VAL A 154 42.66 -43.16 -7.64
C VAL A 154 41.40 -43.97 -7.90
N ILE A 155 40.52 -44.11 -6.91
CA ILE A 155 39.22 -44.79 -7.09
C ILE A 155 38.18 -43.92 -7.82
N GLY A 156 38.45 -42.62 -7.97
CA GLY A 156 37.59 -41.68 -8.69
C GLY A 156 36.34 -41.25 -7.90
N THR A 157 36.35 -41.30 -6.56
CA THR A 157 35.20 -40.86 -5.73
C THR A 157 34.91 -39.36 -5.87
N GLY A 158 35.86 -38.58 -6.39
CA GLY A 158 35.63 -37.19 -6.78
C GLY A 158 34.49 -37.02 -7.79
N LYS A 159 34.32 -37.96 -8.74
CA LYS A 159 33.21 -37.91 -9.71
C LYS A 159 31.84 -38.08 -9.06
N TYR A 160 31.77 -38.88 -8.00
CA TYR A 160 30.54 -39.06 -7.22
C TYR A 160 30.18 -37.77 -6.49
N SER A 161 31.15 -37.13 -5.83
CA SER A 161 30.93 -35.85 -5.17
C SER A 161 30.43 -34.78 -6.15
N ALA A 162 31.06 -34.67 -7.33
CA ALA A 162 30.64 -33.70 -8.35
C ALA A 162 29.22 -33.96 -8.86
N ALA A 163 28.83 -35.22 -9.04
CA ALA A 163 27.45 -35.58 -9.38
C ALA A 163 26.45 -35.24 -8.24
N GLY A 164 26.87 -35.41 -6.99
CA GLY A 164 26.09 -35.01 -5.82
C GLY A 164 25.88 -33.49 -5.71
N ASP A 165 26.91 -32.71 -6.06
CA ASP A 165 26.82 -31.24 -6.14
C ASP A 165 25.86 -30.83 -7.26
N GLY A 166 25.99 -31.41 -8.46
CA GLY A 166 25.06 -31.16 -9.58
C GLY A 166 23.60 -31.54 -9.29
N LEU A 167 23.36 -32.62 -8.52
CA LEU A 167 22.02 -32.95 -8.02
C LEU A 167 21.50 -31.86 -7.07
N SER A 168 22.36 -31.31 -6.21
CA SER A 168 22.00 -30.23 -5.28
C SER A 168 21.59 -28.96 -6.03
N ASP A 169 22.34 -28.62 -7.07
CA ASP A 169 22.03 -27.46 -7.92
C ASP A 169 20.71 -27.68 -8.66
N GLY A 170 20.48 -28.89 -9.20
CA GLY A 170 19.23 -29.26 -9.85
C GLY A 170 18.02 -29.23 -8.92
N ILE A 171 18.14 -29.72 -7.68
CA ILE A 171 17.08 -29.63 -6.66
C ILE A 171 16.76 -28.17 -6.35
N THR A 172 17.79 -27.33 -6.19
CA THR A 172 17.62 -25.90 -5.92
C THR A 172 16.89 -25.21 -7.06
N ALA A 173 17.34 -25.41 -8.31
CA ALA A 173 16.70 -24.84 -9.49
C ALA A 173 15.23 -25.30 -9.65
N PHE A 174 14.93 -26.56 -9.31
CA PHE A 174 13.56 -27.06 -9.34
C PHE A 174 12.68 -26.42 -8.26
N ARG A 175 13.20 -26.20 -7.05
CA ARG A 175 12.51 -25.44 -5.99
C ARG A 175 12.23 -24.00 -6.39
N ASP A 176 13.17 -23.34 -7.06
CA ASP A 176 13.00 -21.98 -7.55
C ASP A 176 11.88 -21.91 -8.61
N TYR A 177 11.83 -22.88 -9.54
CA TYR A 177 10.72 -23.00 -10.50
C TYR A 177 9.35 -23.18 -9.82
N LEU A 178 9.27 -24.03 -8.79
CA LEU A 178 8.02 -24.21 -8.04
C LEU A 178 7.59 -22.91 -7.36
N ARG A 179 8.55 -22.16 -6.79
CA ARG A 179 8.29 -20.88 -6.15
C ARG A 179 7.78 -19.85 -7.15
N GLU A 180 8.38 -19.74 -8.33
CA GLU A 180 7.94 -18.80 -9.37
C GLU A 180 6.54 -19.15 -9.90
N LYS A 181 6.27 -20.43 -10.13
CA LYS A 181 5.02 -20.89 -10.75
C LYS A 181 3.83 -20.95 -9.78
N TYR A 182 4.08 -21.37 -8.53
CA TYR A 182 3.03 -21.70 -7.57
C TYR A 182 3.12 -20.91 -6.26
N ASP A 183 4.13 -20.04 -6.07
CA ASP A 183 4.42 -19.35 -4.80
C ASP A 183 4.59 -20.30 -3.61
N ASN A 184 5.03 -21.53 -3.89
CA ASN A 184 5.19 -22.61 -2.92
C ASN A 184 6.32 -23.55 -3.37
N THR A 185 6.82 -24.37 -2.46
CA THR A 185 7.88 -25.35 -2.66
C THR A 185 7.43 -26.75 -2.20
N ASP A 186 8.27 -27.76 -2.38
CA ASP A 186 8.06 -29.13 -1.88
C ASP A 186 7.79 -29.22 -0.38
N GLN A 187 8.18 -28.20 0.38
CA GLN A 187 8.01 -28.14 1.83
C GLN A 187 6.64 -27.62 2.26
N ASP A 188 5.84 -27.09 1.33
CA ASP A 188 4.59 -26.37 1.64
C ASP A 188 3.34 -27.27 1.57
N VAL A 189 3.50 -28.60 1.40
CA VAL A 189 2.37 -29.56 1.33
C VAL A 189 1.42 -29.38 2.52
N ASP A 190 1.95 -29.35 3.74
CA ASP A 190 1.13 -29.25 4.97
C ASP A 190 0.49 -27.88 5.15
N LYS A 191 1.11 -26.83 4.61
CA LYS A 191 0.56 -25.47 4.63
C LYS A 191 -0.66 -25.41 3.71
N ILE A 192 -0.50 -25.82 2.46
CA ILE A 192 -1.58 -25.80 1.46
C ILE A 192 -2.73 -26.73 1.89
N GLN A 193 -2.41 -27.90 2.44
CA GLN A 193 -3.41 -28.84 2.96
C GLN A 193 -4.22 -28.23 4.12
N ARG A 194 -3.58 -27.47 5.02
CA ARG A 194 -4.27 -26.75 6.09
C ARG A 194 -5.19 -25.66 5.54
N GLU A 195 -4.72 -24.86 4.59
CA GLU A 195 -5.55 -23.82 3.95
C GLU A 195 -6.82 -24.39 3.30
N ILE A 196 -6.71 -25.55 2.64
CA ILE A 196 -7.85 -26.28 2.07
C ILE A 196 -8.79 -26.76 3.18
N ASN A 197 -8.26 -27.37 4.23
CA ASN A 197 -9.08 -27.89 5.34
C ASN A 197 -9.82 -26.78 6.09
N ASP A 198 -9.17 -25.64 6.30
CA ASP A 198 -9.78 -24.47 6.95
C ASP A 198 -10.91 -23.89 6.11
N ALA A 199 -10.69 -23.77 4.79
CA ALA A 199 -11.73 -23.35 3.85
C ALA A 199 -12.92 -24.34 3.83
N ASP A 200 -12.64 -25.65 3.86
CA ASP A 200 -13.68 -26.68 3.88
C ASP A 200 -14.49 -26.65 5.19
N GLN A 201 -13.84 -26.38 6.33
CA GLN A 201 -14.53 -26.15 7.60
C GLN A 201 -15.43 -24.90 7.57
N ILE A 202 -14.99 -23.82 6.92
CA ILE A 202 -15.81 -22.60 6.75
C ILE A 202 -17.09 -22.94 5.97
N ILE A 203 -16.97 -23.67 4.86
CA ILE A 203 -18.12 -24.09 4.05
C ILE A 203 -19.04 -25.00 4.86
N SER A 204 -18.48 -26.02 5.52
CA SER A 204 -19.24 -27.00 6.30
C SER A 204 -20.05 -26.38 7.45
N LYS A 205 -19.57 -25.28 8.04
CA LYS A 205 -20.30 -24.53 9.08
C LYS A 205 -21.28 -23.51 8.49
N SER A 206 -20.86 -22.74 7.50
CA SER A 206 -21.64 -21.59 7.00
C SER A 206 -22.82 -22.02 6.11
N LYS A 207 -22.69 -23.12 5.38
CA LYS A 207 -23.75 -23.61 4.48
C LYS A 207 -25.06 -23.99 5.20
N PRO A 208 -25.05 -24.82 6.27
CA PRO A 208 -26.29 -25.13 6.99
C PRO A 208 -26.85 -23.94 7.77
N GLU A 209 -26.01 -23.00 8.23
CA GLU A 209 -26.49 -21.77 8.85
C GLU A 209 -27.19 -20.86 7.84
N LYS A 210 -26.62 -20.72 6.63
CA LYS A 210 -27.25 -19.99 5.53
C LYS A 210 -28.61 -20.58 5.15
N GLU A 211 -28.72 -21.90 5.01
CA GLU A 211 -29.99 -22.59 4.70
C GLU A 211 -31.07 -22.27 5.74
N LYS A 212 -30.72 -22.27 7.05
CA LYS A 212 -31.66 -21.86 8.11
C LYS A 212 -32.11 -20.40 8.01
N LEU A 213 -31.20 -19.49 7.66
CA LEU A 213 -31.54 -18.08 7.46
C LEU A 213 -32.44 -17.89 6.23
N GLU A 214 -32.21 -18.65 5.16
CA GLU A 214 -33.06 -18.65 3.96
C GLU A 214 -34.49 -19.12 4.26
N GLU A 215 -34.66 -20.14 5.11
CA GLU A 215 -35.99 -20.56 5.62
C GLU A 215 -36.69 -19.43 6.39
N ILE A 216 -35.95 -18.70 7.24
CA ILE A 216 -36.49 -17.56 8.00
C ILE A 216 -36.95 -16.45 7.05
N VAL A 217 -36.16 -16.12 6.03
CA VAL A 217 -36.54 -15.12 5.01
C VAL A 217 -37.84 -15.51 4.30
N GLU A 218 -38.02 -16.79 3.96
CA GLU A 218 -39.26 -17.24 3.33
C GLU A 218 -40.47 -17.04 4.26
N SER A 219 -40.30 -17.31 5.56
CA SER A 219 -41.33 -17.03 6.57
C SER A 219 -41.65 -15.52 6.69
N PHE A 220 -40.64 -14.65 6.55
CA PHE A 220 -40.83 -13.20 6.56
C PHE A 220 -41.53 -12.70 5.31
N LYS A 221 -41.22 -13.23 4.12
CA LYS A 221 -41.93 -12.90 2.88
C LYS A 221 -43.43 -13.16 3.00
N GLU A 222 -43.82 -14.29 3.57
CA GLU A 222 -45.24 -14.59 3.81
C GLU A 222 -45.89 -13.60 4.80
N LYS A 223 -45.20 -13.25 5.89
CA LYS A 223 -45.70 -12.27 6.86
C LYS A 223 -45.85 -10.87 6.24
N ILE A 224 -44.85 -10.42 5.48
CA ILE A 224 -44.85 -9.13 4.77
C ILE A 224 -46.04 -9.08 3.81
N LYS A 225 -46.25 -10.14 3.02
CA LYS A 225 -47.38 -10.24 2.09
C LYS A 225 -48.73 -10.06 2.82
N LYS A 226 -48.95 -10.80 3.91
CA LYS A 226 -50.18 -10.70 4.71
C LYS A 226 -50.40 -9.30 5.32
N LEU A 227 -49.33 -8.67 5.79
CA LEU A 227 -49.39 -7.31 6.35
C LEU A 227 -49.62 -6.24 5.27
N GLN A 228 -49.05 -6.41 4.08
CA GLN A 228 -49.29 -5.52 2.93
C GLN A 228 -50.73 -5.59 2.45
N GLU A 229 -51.28 -6.80 2.27
CA GLU A 229 -52.69 -6.99 1.90
C GLU A 229 -53.62 -6.32 2.93
N LYS A 230 -53.34 -6.50 4.23
CA LYS A 230 -54.11 -5.84 5.30
C LYS A 230 -53.93 -4.31 5.30
N LYS A 231 -52.74 -3.80 4.97
CA LYS A 231 -52.48 -2.35 4.86
C LYS A 231 -53.28 -1.73 3.71
N GLU A 232 -53.32 -2.37 2.55
CA GLU A 232 -54.09 -1.93 1.38
C GLU A 232 -55.60 -1.92 1.67
N GLU A 233 -56.12 -2.93 2.38
CA GLU A 233 -57.53 -2.94 2.80
C GLU A 233 -57.87 -1.74 3.69
N LEU A 234 -56.97 -1.39 4.62
CA LEU A 234 -57.16 -0.28 5.56
C LEU A 234 -56.85 1.10 4.95
N SER A 235 -56.06 1.17 3.87
CA SER A 235 -55.58 2.45 3.29
C SER A 235 -56.72 3.29 2.73
N VAL A 236 -57.74 2.66 2.12
CA VAL A 236 -58.92 3.34 1.57
C VAL A 236 -59.63 4.17 2.64
N ASN A 237 -59.81 3.60 3.82
CA ASN A 237 -60.45 4.29 4.94
C ASN A 237 -59.50 5.29 5.62
N HIS A 238 -58.20 5.02 5.63
CA HIS A 238 -57.18 5.97 6.11
C HIS A 238 -57.14 7.25 5.26
N GLU A 239 -57.16 7.14 3.93
CA GLU A 239 -57.21 8.29 3.01
C GLU A 239 -58.46 9.14 3.25
N LYS A 240 -59.61 8.52 3.51
CA LYS A 240 -60.85 9.22 3.87
C LYS A 240 -60.72 9.99 5.18
N ILE A 241 -60.01 9.46 6.18
CA ILE A 241 -59.71 10.17 7.43
C ILE A 241 -58.81 11.40 7.19
N LEU A 242 -57.78 11.26 6.34
CA LEU A 242 -56.92 12.38 5.99
C LEU A 242 -57.73 13.47 5.28
N HIS A 243 -58.56 13.08 4.30
CA HIS A 243 -59.42 14.00 3.57
C HIS A 243 -60.46 14.67 4.48
N LEU A 244 -61.01 13.95 5.46
CA LEU A 244 -61.87 14.53 6.49
C LEU A 244 -61.12 15.62 7.28
N ARG A 245 -59.92 15.30 7.79
CA ARG A 245 -59.10 16.26 8.56
C ARG A 245 -58.73 17.50 7.74
N ASP A 246 -58.45 17.34 6.44
CA ASP A 246 -58.19 18.46 5.54
C ASP A 246 -59.42 19.36 5.37
N LYS A 247 -60.61 18.77 5.20
CA LYS A 247 -61.88 19.51 5.15
C LYS A 247 -62.17 20.24 6.46
N GLU A 248 -61.94 19.60 7.61
CA GLU A 248 -62.07 20.24 8.93
C GLU A 248 -61.10 21.43 9.08
N ASN A 249 -59.85 21.29 8.61
CA ASN A 249 -58.88 22.39 8.60
C ASN A 249 -59.29 23.53 7.67
N ASP A 250 -59.89 23.23 6.52
CA ASP A 250 -60.37 24.24 5.57
C ASP A 250 -61.54 25.05 6.11
N VAL A 251 -62.40 24.43 6.94
CA VAL A 251 -63.41 25.16 7.73
C VAL A 251 -62.71 26.19 8.60
N TRP A 252 -61.71 25.81 9.39
CA TRP A 252 -61.01 26.73 10.28
C TRP A 252 -60.27 27.85 9.54
N LYS A 253 -59.65 27.56 8.39
CA LYS A 253 -59.05 28.60 7.54
C LYS A 253 -60.08 29.61 7.06
N THR A 254 -61.25 29.13 6.64
CA THR A 254 -62.34 29.97 6.13
C THR A 254 -62.93 30.84 7.22
N VAL A 255 -63.19 30.29 8.41
CA VAL A 255 -63.68 31.06 9.56
C VAL A 255 -62.67 32.14 10.00
N LYS A 256 -61.37 31.81 10.08
CA LYS A 256 -60.32 32.81 10.40
C LYS A 256 -60.24 33.94 9.38
N ARG A 257 -60.43 33.63 8.10
CA ARG A 257 -60.48 34.63 7.03
C ARG A 257 -61.69 35.55 7.17
N GLU A 258 -62.87 35.00 7.49
CA GLU A 258 -64.08 35.78 7.72
C GLU A 258 -63.93 36.74 8.91
N ILE A 259 -63.39 36.26 10.05
CA ILE A 259 -63.11 37.10 11.22
C ILE A 259 -62.17 38.24 10.86
N SER A 260 -61.09 37.96 10.11
CA SER A 260 -60.13 38.98 9.68
C SER A 260 -60.79 40.04 8.77
N SER A 261 -61.70 39.61 7.89
CA SER A 261 -62.47 40.52 7.03
C SER A 261 -63.42 41.39 7.85
N LEU A 262 -64.20 40.79 8.75
CA LEU A 262 -65.14 41.49 9.62
C LEU A 262 -64.43 42.48 10.56
N ALA A 263 -63.27 42.13 11.12
CA ALA A 263 -62.46 43.02 11.94
C ALA A 263 -62.01 44.26 11.15
N THR A 264 -61.55 44.04 9.91
CA THR A 264 -61.11 45.12 9.02
C THR A 264 -62.27 46.05 8.63
N ASP A 265 -63.42 45.49 8.30
CA ASP A 265 -64.61 46.26 7.91
C ASP A 265 -65.22 47.00 9.11
N ASN A 266 -65.25 46.37 10.29
CA ASN A 266 -65.66 47.01 11.54
C ASN A 266 -64.76 48.22 11.87
N GLN A 267 -63.44 48.11 11.70
CA GLN A 267 -62.53 49.22 11.90
C GLN A 267 -62.82 50.38 10.93
N LYS A 268 -62.95 50.09 9.62
CA LYS A 268 -63.29 51.11 8.61
C LYS A 268 -64.62 51.80 8.91
N HIS A 269 -65.66 51.03 9.23
CA HIS A 269 -66.98 51.57 9.57
C HIS A 269 -66.94 52.42 10.83
N SER A 270 -66.19 52.00 11.87
CA SER A 270 -66.02 52.77 13.11
C SER A 270 -65.35 54.13 12.84
N GLU A 271 -64.28 54.17 12.04
CA GLU A 271 -63.59 55.42 11.69
C GLU A 271 -64.50 56.39 10.90
N ILE A 272 -65.30 55.87 9.98
CA ILE A 272 -66.26 56.68 9.20
C ILE A 272 -67.36 57.23 10.10
N ILE A 273 -67.92 56.41 11.00
CA ILE A 273 -68.96 56.83 11.95
C ILE A 273 -68.45 57.95 12.86
N GLN A 274 -67.26 57.79 13.46
CA GLN A 274 -66.68 58.78 14.36
C GLN A 274 -66.50 60.14 13.66
N ARG A 275 -65.87 60.16 12.48
CA ARG A 275 -65.66 61.40 11.70
C ARG A 275 -66.98 62.08 11.33
N CYS A 276 -68.02 61.31 11.03
CA CYS A 276 -69.33 61.86 10.70
C CYS A 276 -70.07 62.38 11.94
N GLU A 277 -70.00 61.69 13.08
CA GLU A 277 -70.57 62.15 14.35
C GLU A 277 -70.03 63.52 14.78
N GLU A 278 -68.70 63.66 14.77
CA GLU A 278 -68.02 64.91 15.09
C GLU A 278 -68.45 66.03 14.14
N SER A 279 -68.55 65.73 12.84
CA SER A 279 -68.96 66.70 11.81
C SER A 279 -70.44 67.11 11.93
N PHE A 280 -71.36 66.18 12.19
CA PHE A 280 -72.79 66.50 12.39
C PHE A 280 -73.01 67.33 13.66
N GLY A 281 -72.21 67.13 14.71
CA GLY A 281 -72.21 67.94 15.92
C GLY A 281 -71.90 69.41 15.62
N LEU A 282 -70.86 69.67 14.85
CA LEU A 282 -70.42 71.03 14.48
C LEU A 282 -71.43 71.75 13.56
N ILE A 283 -71.98 71.05 12.56
CA ILE A 283 -72.95 71.64 11.60
C ILE A 283 -74.25 72.07 12.28
N LYS A 284 -74.68 71.36 13.32
CA LYS A 284 -75.90 71.70 14.09
C LYS A 284 -75.79 73.08 14.77
N GLU A 285 -74.58 73.57 15.04
CA GLU A 285 -74.35 74.87 15.66
C GLU A 285 -74.31 76.03 14.65
N LYS A 286 -74.31 75.75 13.34
CA LYS A 286 -74.23 76.75 12.25
C LYS A 286 -75.29 77.85 12.33
N PRO A 287 -76.60 77.55 12.46
CA PRO A 287 -77.63 78.60 12.45
C PRO A 287 -77.47 79.55 13.64
N LYS A 288 -77.16 78.99 14.81
CA LYS A 288 -76.91 79.77 16.03
C LYS A 288 -75.67 80.65 15.90
N THR A 289 -74.62 80.15 15.26
CA THR A 289 -73.33 80.85 15.11
C THR A 289 -73.44 81.99 14.09
N GLU A 290 -74.16 81.78 13.00
CA GLU A 290 -74.49 82.81 11.99
C GLU A 290 -75.43 83.90 12.54
N ASP A 291 -76.44 83.53 13.33
CA ASP A 291 -77.34 84.49 13.99
C ASP A 291 -76.60 85.39 14.98
N VAL A 292 -75.69 84.81 15.77
CA VAL A 292 -74.86 85.58 16.70
C VAL A 292 -73.91 86.51 15.94
N LEU A 293 -73.31 86.07 14.83
CA LEU A 293 -72.48 86.93 13.97
C LEU A 293 -73.27 88.13 13.42
N ASN A 294 -74.47 87.88 12.89
CA ASN A 294 -75.35 88.92 12.35
C ASN A 294 -75.77 89.91 13.44
N SER A 295 -76.12 89.42 14.63
CA SER A 295 -76.49 90.29 15.75
C SER A 295 -75.33 91.19 16.20
N LYS A 296 -74.09 90.68 16.23
CA LYS A 296 -72.90 91.43 16.63
C LYS A 296 -72.49 92.45 15.57
N ASN A 297 -72.57 92.09 14.29
CA ASN A 297 -72.36 93.02 13.17
C ASN A 297 -73.37 94.18 13.20
N HIS A 298 -74.65 93.88 13.44
CA HIS A 298 -75.67 94.92 13.62
C HIS A 298 -75.41 95.81 14.82
N LYS A 299 -75.00 95.24 15.95
CA LYS A 299 -74.65 96.00 17.15
C LYS A 299 -73.47 96.94 16.89
N LYS A 300 -72.41 96.45 16.25
CA LYS A 300 -71.23 97.26 15.89
C LYS A 300 -71.61 98.43 15.00
N LYS A 301 -72.39 98.18 13.93
CA LYS A 301 -72.87 99.22 13.01
C LYS A 301 -73.69 100.31 13.72
N ASN A 302 -74.54 99.92 14.67
CA ASN A 302 -75.36 100.85 15.45
C ASN A 302 -74.51 101.70 16.42
N VAL A 303 -73.49 101.09 17.06
CA VAL A 303 -72.53 101.80 17.91
C VAL A 303 -71.71 102.82 17.11
N GLU A 304 -71.24 102.44 15.91
CA GLU A 304 -70.50 103.34 15.01
C GLU A 304 -71.36 104.51 14.51
N GLN A 305 -72.64 104.26 14.22
CA GLN A 305 -73.59 105.30 13.82
C GLN A 305 -73.82 106.33 14.95
N LYS A 306 -73.96 105.86 16.20
CA LYS A 306 -74.08 106.75 17.37
C LYS A 306 -72.81 107.58 17.63
N ILE A 307 -71.64 107.01 17.37
CA ILE A 307 -70.38 107.76 17.46
C ILE A 307 -70.38 108.90 16.43
N ALA A 308 -70.83 108.64 15.20
CA ALA A 308 -70.92 109.65 14.15
C ALA A 308 -71.93 110.77 14.47
N GLU A 309 -73.08 110.44 15.07
CA GLU A 309 -74.08 111.43 15.52
C GLU A 309 -73.55 112.32 16.66
N LEU A 310 -72.81 111.73 17.60
CA LEU A 310 -72.16 112.49 18.68
C LEU A 310 -71.06 113.40 18.12
N ASP A 311 -70.36 112.99 17.07
CA ASP A 311 -69.37 113.84 16.39
C ASP A 311 -69.98 115.08 15.76
N GLN A 312 -71.14 114.94 15.11
CA GLN A 312 -71.86 116.10 14.59
C GLN A 312 -72.30 117.05 15.70
N LYS A 313 -72.87 116.52 16.79
CA LYS A 313 -73.30 117.34 17.95
C LYS A 313 -72.14 118.04 18.63
N LEU A 314 -71.00 117.36 18.75
CA LEU A 314 -69.80 117.91 19.36
C LEU A 314 -69.35 119.16 18.57
N HIS A 315 -69.35 119.08 17.23
CA HIS A 315 -69.08 120.25 16.38
C HIS A 315 -70.09 121.39 16.57
N THR A 316 -71.39 121.11 16.62
CA THR A 316 -72.40 122.16 16.81
C THR A 316 -72.22 122.91 18.14
N TYR A 317 -71.95 122.20 19.23
CA TYR A 317 -71.71 122.84 20.53
C TYR A 317 -70.37 123.56 20.61
N GLU A 318 -69.34 123.10 19.89
CA GLU A 318 -68.08 123.85 19.72
C GLU A 318 -68.33 125.18 19.01
N ASP A 319 -69.13 125.19 17.94
CA ASP A 319 -69.51 126.41 17.23
C ASP A 319 -70.31 127.38 18.13
N HIS A 320 -71.27 126.88 18.90
CA HIS A 320 -72.04 127.69 19.86
C HIS A 320 -71.15 128.30 20.95
N ARG A 321 -70.16 127.54 21.44
CA ARG A 321 -69.19 128.02 22.43
C ARG A 321 -68.40 129.22 21.91
N ASP A 322 -67.95 129.14 20.67
CA ASP A 322 -67.18 130.19 20.01
C ASP A 322 -68.01 131.46 19.74
N ILE A 323 -69.32 131.31 19.49
CA ILE A 323 -70.25 132.44 19.33
C ILE A 323 -70.56 133.09 20.67
N ALA A 324 -70.94 132.31 21.69
CA ALA A 324 -71.27 132.79 23.03
C ALA A 324 -70.09 133.56 23.67
N GLY A 325 -68.86 133.11 23.45
CA GLY A 325 -67.66 133.79 23.94
C GLY A 325 -67.47 135.21 23.43
N LYS A 326 -68.10 135.59 22.31
CA LYS A 326 -68.00 136.93 21.73
C LYS A 326 -69.05 137.92 22.25
N ILE A 327 -70.13 137.43 22.87
CA ILE A 327 -71.30 138.24 23.26
C ILE A 327 -71.33 138.33 24.79
N GLN A 328 -70.68 139.35 25.37
CA GLN A 328 -70.71 139.57 26.83
C GLN A 328 -71.93 140.42 27.22
N PHE A 329 -72.93 139.79 27.81
CA PHE A 329 -74.05 140.48 28.46
C PHE A 329 -73.67 140.88 29.89
N SER A 330 -73.64 142.17 30.20
CA SER A 330 -73.47 142.71 31.56
C SER A 330 -74.74 143.46 31.99
N ASP A 331 -75.33 143.03 33.10
CA ASP A 331 -76.43 143.67 33.84
C ASP A 331 -77.74 143.96 33.09
N GLY A 332 -78.20 142.96 32.34
CA GLY A 332 -79.63 142.85 31.97
C GLY A 332 -80.14 143.91 30.99
N GLU A 333 -79.25 144.67 30.35
CA GLU A 333 -79.58 145.56 29.24
C GLU A 333 -79.10 144.99 27.91
N CYS A 334 -80.00 144.91 26.93
CA CYS A 334 -79.62 144.59 25.56
C CYS A 334 -78.70 145.67 24.98
N PRO A 335 -77.47 145.35 24.53
CA PRO A 335 -76.49 146.33 24.06
C PRO A 335 -76.86 146.99 22.72
N ILE A 336 -77.93 146.52 22.05
CA ILE A 336 -78.38 147.04 20.75
C ILE A 336 -79.65 147.88 20.90
N CYS A 337 -80.61 147.45 21.73
CA CYS A 337 -81.93 148.10 21.82
C CYS A 337 -82.34 148.58 23.23
N HIS A 338 -81.43 148.52 24.21
CA HIS A 338 -81.61 149.02 25.58
C HIS A 338 -82.89 148.54 26.31
N THR A 339 -83.45 147.41 25.86
CA THR A 339 -84.59 146.78 26.53
C THR A 339 -84.09 146.06 27.79
N LYS A 340 -84.72 146.35 28.94
CA LYS A 340 -84.51 145.61 30.19
C LYS A 340 -85.34 144.34 30.19
N ASP A 341 -84.82 143.30 30.86
CA ASP A 341 -85.37 141.92 30.89
C ASP A 341 -85.29 141.18 29.56
N VAL A 342 -84.07 141.02 29.01
CA VAL A 342 -83.81 140.06 27.93
C VAL A 342 -83.30 138.76 28.51
N THR A 343 -84.11 137.71 28.41
CA THR A 343 -83.67 136.33 28.66
C THR A 343 -82.87 135.82 27.47
N VAL A 344 -81.59 135.50 27.69
CA VAL A 344 -80.71 134.91 26.67
C VAL A 344 -81.00 133.42 26.55
N ASP A 345 -81.13 132.95 25.31
CA ASP A 345 -81.39 131.54 25.00
C ASP A 345 -80.33 130.62 25.65
N PRO A 346 -80.75 129.53 26.33
CA PRO A 346 -79.85 128.52 26.89
C PRO A 346 -78.78 127.98 25.93
N GLU A 347 -78.99 128.01 24.61
CA GLU A 347 -78.02 127.52 23.62
C GLU A 347 -76.74 128.37 23.53
N TYR A 348 -76.76 129.62 24.01
CA TYR A 348 -75.60 130.52 24.00
C TYR A 348 -75.08 130.85 25.41
N GLN A 349 -75.42 130.02 26.40
CA GLN A 349 -74.89 130.13 27.76
C GLN A 349 -73.65 129.24 27.95
N MET A 350 -72.50 129.87 28.21
CA MET A 350 -71.19 129.19 28.29
C MET A 350 -71.13 128.02 29.29
N GLU A 351 -71.83 128.14 30.42
CA GLU A 351 -71.84 127.10 31.44
C GLU A 351 -72.59 125.85 30.99
N HIS A 352 -73.69 126.04 30.26
CA HIS A 352 -74.47 124.95 29.65
C HIS A 352 -73.70 124.25 28.52
N ILE A 353 -73.07 125.01 27.63
CA ILE A 353 -72.31 124.48 26.49
C ILE A 353 -71.14 123.60 26.96
N ASN A 354 -70.36 124.05 27.94
CA ASN A 354 -69.22 123.29 28.46
C ASN A 354 -69.64 121.99 29.18
N GLN A 355 -70.80 122.00 29.86
CA GLN A 355 -71.35 120.79 30.47
C GLN A 355 -71.78 119.77 29.41
N GLU A 356 -72.39 120.22 28.31
CA GLU A 356 -72.80 119.33 27.22
C GLU A 356 -71.61 118.76 26.44
N LEU A 357 -70.56 119.54 26.16
CA LEU A 357 -69.34 119.02 25.51
C LEU A 357 -68.69 117.89 26.32
N LYS A 358 -68.51 118.05 27.64
CA LYS A 358 -67.99 116.98 28.52
C LYS A 358 -68.86 115.72 28.51
N LYS A 359 -70.19 115.88 28.48
CA LYS A 359 -71.12 114.74 28.40
C LYS A 359 -71.01 114.01 27.05
N ILE A 360 -70.79 114.73 25.95
CA ILE A 360 -70.65 114.13 24.62
C ILE A 360 -69.32 113.37 24.49
N GLU A 361 -68.19 113.94 24.92
CA GLU A 361 -66.87 113.29 24.84
C GLU A 361 -66.79 112.00 25.68
N SER A 362 -67.33 112.03 26.90
CA SER A 362 -67.36 110.84 27.77
C SER A 362 -68.22 109.71 27.17
N LYS A 363 -69.37 110.04 26.58
CA LYS A 363 -70.22 109.08 25.86
C LYS A 363 -69.51 108.48 24.64
N LYS A 364 -68.81 109.30 23.85
CA LYS A 364 -68.08 108.86 22.66
C LYS A 364 -66.96 107.88 23.00
N THR A 365 -66.21 108.12 24.08
CA THR A 365 -65.12 107.24 24.53
C THR A 365 -65.64 105.85 24.93
N ASN A 366 -66.75 105.80 25.67
CA ASN A 366 -67.37 104.54 26.06
C ASN A 366 -67.87 103.74 24.85
N LEU A 367 -68.49 104.39 23.87
CA LEU A 367 -68.95 103.73 22.65
C LEU A 367 -67.79 103.18 21.79
N ARG A 368 -66.64 103.86 21.74
CA ARG A 368 -65.46 103.34 21.02
C ARG A 368 -64.92 102.05 21.63
N ASN A 369 -64.85 101.97 22.96
CA ASN A 369 -64.46 100.76 23.65
C ASN A 369 -65.45 99.61 23.42
N GLU A 370 -66.75 99.92 23.40
CA GLU A 370 -67.80 98.93 23.08
C GLU A 370 -67.67 98.39 21.64
N SER A 371 -67.35 99.25 20.67
CA SER A 371 -67.12 98.84 19.27
C SER A 371 -65.91 97.90 19.14
N SER A 372 -64.79 98.23 19.78
CA SER A 372 -63.57 97.41 19.77
C SER A 372 -63.80 96.02 20.38
N ASN A 373 -64.46 95.95 21.55
CA ASN A 373 -64.80 94.66 22.16
C ASN A 373 -65.75 93.83 21.30
N THR A 374 -66.69 94.48 20.60
CA THR A 374 -67.61 93.80 19.68
C THR A 374 -66.87 93.22 18.46
N GLN A 375 -65.80 93.89 17.98
CA GLN A 375 -64.98 93.39 16.88
C GLN A 375 -64.22 92.11 17.22
N ASN A 376 -63.58 92.03 18.39
CA ASN A 376 -62.86 90.81 18.79
C ASN A 376 -63.80 89.59 18.87
N GLN A 377 -65.02 89.80 19.35
CA GLN A 377 -66.04 88.75 19.40
C GLN A 377 -66.47 88.29 18.01
N ILE A 378 -66.50 89.19 17.02
CA ILE A 378 -66.81 88.85 15.62
C ILE A 378 -65.72 87.93 15.05
N ASP A 379 -64.44 88.25 15.28
CA ASP A 379 -63.32 87.48 14.73
C ASP A 379 -63.26 86.03 15.27
N GLU A 380 -63.55 85.84 16.56
CA GLU A 380 -63.69 84.50 17.15
C GLU A 380 -64.84 83.69 16.51
N ILE A 381 -65.98 84.34 16.24
CA ILE A 381 -67.14 83.68 15.62
C ILE A 381 -66.83 83.28 14.18
N VAL A 382 -66.12 84.12 13.42
CA VAL A 382 -65.70 83.82 12.04
C VAL A 382 -64.78 82.59 11.98
N SER A 383 -63.89 82.40 12.97
CA SER A 383 -63.05 81.20 13.04
C SER A 383 -63.89 79.92 13.20
N LYS A 384 -64.92 79.95 14.05
CA LYS A 384 -65.82 78.81 14.25
C LYS A 384 -66.61 78.47 12.98
N ILE A 385 -67.01 79.47 12.18
CA ILE A 385 -67.70 79.23 10.91
C ILE A 385 -66.80 78.46 9.92
N LYS A 386 -65.50 78.74 9.88
CA LYS A 386 -64.56 77.99 9.01
C LYS A 386 -64.43 76.52 9.42
N GLU A 387 -64.46 76.21 10.72
CA GLU A 387 -64.47 74.82 11.22
C GLU A 387 -65.76 74.09 10.80
N ILE A 388 -66.90 74.80 10.82
CA ILE A 388 -68.18 74.27 10.35
C ILE A 388 -68.16 74.00 8.84
N GLU A 389 -67.59 74.89 8.02
CA GLU A 389 -67.45 74.67 6.57
C GLU A 389 -66.56 73.45 6.24
N TYR A 390 -65.52 73.20 7.04
CA TYR A 390 -64.69 72.00 6.93
C TYR A 390 -65.47 70.72 7.29
N ALA A 391 -66.30 70.77 8.34
CA ALA A 391 -67.21 69.69 8.70
C ALA A 391 -68.24 69.41 7.59
N GLU A 392 -68.82 70.44 6.96
CA GLU A 392 -69.75 70.28 5.83
C GLU A 392 -69.10 69.57 4.64
N ASN A 393 -67.86 69.93 4.29
CA ASN A 393 -67.10 69.25 3.23
C ASN A 393 -66.77 67.80 3.56
N THR A 394 -66.51 67.48 4.83
CA THR A 394 -66.25 66.12 5.30
C THR A 394 -67.48 65.22 5.13
N ILE A 395 -68.67 65.70 5.49
CA ILE A 395 -69.93 64.96 5.27
C ILE A 395 -70.25 64.84 3.77
N LYS A 396 -70.02 65.90 2.99
CA LYS A 396 -70.24 65.87 1.54
C LYS A 396 -69.43 64.78 0.84
N ASN A 397 -68.26 64.44 1.35
CA ASN A 397 -67.39 63.39 0.80
C ASN A 397 -67.52 62.02 1.50
N SER A 398 -68.35 61.91 2.54
CA SER A 398 -68.61 60.66 3.28
C SER A 398 -69.79 59.87 2.71
N PRO A 399 -69.85 58.52 2.82
CA PRO A 399 -71.04 57.73 2.48
C PRO A 399 -72.25 58.01 3.38
N ILE A 400 -72.05 58.59 4.57
CA ILE A 400 -73.13 58.96 5.50
C ILE A 400 -73.53 60.43 5.25
N LYS A 401 -74.74 60.66 4.74
CA LYS A 401 -75.22 62.01 4.38
C LYS A 401 -76.15 62.64 5.40
N ASN A 402 -76.79 61.84 6.26
CA ASN A 402 -77.73 62.32 7.26
C ASN A 402 -77.66 61.49 8.57
N ASN A 403 -78.34 61.98 9.62
CA ASN A 403 -78.36 61.34 10.93
C ASN A 403 -79.10 59.98 10.95
N GLU A 404 -80.00 59.73 10.01
CA GLU A 404 -80.72 58.46 9.89
C GLU A 404 -79.77 57.37 9.37
N GLN A 405 -79.03 57.66 8.30
CA GLN A 405 -77.97 56.80 7.76
C GLN A 405 -76.85 56.56 8.78
N LEU A 406 -76.53 57.54 9.62
CA LEU A 406 -75.58 57.37 10.73
C LEU A 406 -76.10 56.34 11.76
N GLY A 407 -77.40 56.35 12.04
CA GLY A 407 -78.06 55.35 12.89
C GLY A 407 -77.99 53.95 12.29
N ASP A 408 -78.27 53.82 10.99
CA ASP A 408 -78.20 52.54 10.27
C ASP A 408 -76.79 51.95 10.26
N TRP A 409 -75.78 52.79 10.00
CA TRP A 409 -74.37 52.38 10.04
C TRP A 409 -73.92 51.92 11.43
N LYS A 410 -74.37 52.60 12.50
CA LYS A 410 -74.11 52.16 13.88
C LYS A 410 -74.76 50.83 14.21
N ASN A 411 -75.99 50.61 13.75
CA ASN A 411 -76.69 49.35 13.97
C ASN A 411 -76.00 48.21 13.20
N ASN A 412 -75.58 48.47 11.96
CA ASN A 412 -74.82 47.50 11.15
C ASN A 412 -73.46 47.18 11.78
N LEU A 413 -72.74 48.18 12.29
CA LEU A 413 -71.48 47.99 13.02
C LEU A 413 -71.69 47.11 14.26
N LYS A 414 -72.72 47.37 15.08
CA LYS A 414 -73.04 46.53 16.25
C LYS A 414 -73.38 45.09 15.86
N LEU A 415 -74.13 44.90 14.77
CA LEU A 415 -74.47 43.57 14.28
C LEU A 415 -73.21 42.80 13.83
N ASN A 416 -72.30 43.45 13.10
CA ASN A 416 -71.05 42.85 12.65
C ASN A 416 -70.06 42.61 13.80
N GLN A 417 -70.03 43.47 14.82
CA GLN A 417 -69.26 43.24 16.04
C GLN A 417 -69.77 42.03 16.82
N ASN A 418 -71.09 41.88 16.95
CA ASN A 418 -71.68 40.70 17.58
C ASN A 418 -71.37 39.42 16.78
N ARG A 419 -71.50 39.47 15.44
CA ARG A 419 -71.12 38.35 14.56
C ARG A 419 -69.65 37.98 14.70
N ASN A 420 -68.75 38.95 14.78
CA ASN A 420 -67.32 38.70 14.98
C ASN A 420 -67.03 38.07 16.36
N ASN A 421 -67.62 38.60 17.44
CA ASN A 421 -67.45 38.08 18.79
C ASN A 421 -67.96 36.64 18.94
N GLU A 422 -69.09 36.30 18.32
CA GLU A 422 -69.62 34.92 18.35
C GLU A 422 -68.72 33.96 17.56
N LEU A 423 -68.20 34.37 16.40
CA LEU A 423 -67.22 33.58 15.64
C LEU A 423 -65.90 33.36 16.41
N GLU A 424 -65.40 34.38 17.12
CA GLU A 424 -64.20 34.26 17.97
C GLU A 424 -64.41 33.27 19.12
N LYS A 425 -65.56 33.30 19.81
CA LYS A 425 -65.91 32.31 20.85
C LYS A 425 -65.99 30.88 20.32
N ILE A 426 -66.51 30.69 19.10
CA ILE A 426 -66.57 29.37 18.46
C ILE A 426 -65.16 28.85 18.13
N ILE A 427 -64.23 29.72 17.72
CA ILE A 427 -62.82 29.34 17.54
C ILE A 427 -62.17 28.96 18.87
N GLU A 428 -62.37 29.75 19.93
CA GLU A 428 -61.77 29.49 21.25
C GLU A 428 -62.24 28.16 21.84
N SER A 429 -63.52 27.84 21.66
CA SER A 429 -64.10 26.57 22.09
C SER A 429 -63.78 25.40 21.16
N SER A 430 -63.19 25.66 19.99
CA SER A 430 -62.96 24.66 18.93
C SER A 430 -64.24 23.89 18.55
N ASP A 431 -65.41 24.54 18.63
CA ASP A 431 -66.70 23.92 18.33
C ASP A 431 -66.91 23.82 16.81
N LEU A 432 -66.55 22.68 16.24
CA LEU A 432 -66.74 22.38 14.82
C LEU A 432 -68.17 21.85 14.58
N SER A 433 -69.16 22.73 14.68
CA SER A 433 -70.57 22.38 14.47
C SER A 433 -71.18 23.08 13.24
N PRO A 434 -72.26 22.51 12.65
CA PRO A 434 -72.97 23.14 11.52
C PRO A 434 -73.51 24.54 11.82
N LYS A 435 -73.55 24.97 13.09
CA LYS A 435 -73.92 26.33 13.49
C LYS A 435 -73.01 27.40 12.85
N LEU A 436 -71.76 27.05 12.52
CA LEU A 436 -70.84 27.94 11.79
C LEU A 436 -71.40 28.41 10.44
N VAL A 437 -72.30 27.64 9.82
CA VAL A 437 -72.98 28.00 8.57
C VAL A 437 -73.86 29.24 8.74
N GLU A 438 -74.46 29.45 9.92
CA GLU A 438 -75.30 30.63 10.21
C GLU A 438 -74.47 31.92 10.13
N PHE A 439 -73.18 31.83 10.42
CA PHE A 439 -72.25 32.95 10.39
C PHE A 439 -71.39 33.00 9.13
N VAL A 440 -71.14 31.87 8.46
CA VAL A 440 -70.33 31.77 7.24
C VAL A 440 -71.04 30.82 6.24
N PRO A 441 -71.96 31.34 5.41
CA PRO A 441 -72.76 30.52 4.50
C PRO A 441 -71.95 29.68 3.49
N ASP A 442 -70.74 30.11 3.15
CA ASP A 442 -69.84 29.40 2.23
C ASP A 442 -69.43 27.99 2.74
N LEU A 443 -69.67 27.69 4.02
CA LEU A 443 -69.32 26.41 4.63
C LEU A 443 -70.36 25.29 4.46
N VAL A 444 -71.55 25.57 3.93
CA VAL A 444 -72.64 24.57 3.80
C VAL A 444 -72.16 23.29 3.13
N GLN A 445 -71.52 23.41 1.96
CA GLN A 445 -71.07 22.26 1.19
C GLN A 445 -69.96 21.50 1.91
N THR A 446 -69.05 22.21 2.58
CA THR A 446 -67.96 21.60 3.34
C THR A 446 -68.47 20.76 4.52
N PHE A 447 -69.50 21.22 5.24
CA PHE A 447 -70.12 20.44 6.32
C PHE A 447 -70.89 19.21 5.82
N LEU A 448 -71.56 19.30 4.65
CA LEU A 448 -72.19 18.13 4.03
C LEU A 448 -71.16 17.06 3.62
N ASP A 449 -70.03 17.50 3.07
CA ASP A 449 -68.91 16.61 2.74
C ASP A 449 -68.32 15.95 3.99
N ILE A 450 -68.13 16.71 5.08
CA ILE A 450 -67.67 16.22 6.39
C ILE A 450 -68.63 15.17 6.94
N GLU A 451 -69.94 15.43 6.96
CA GLU A 451 -70.93 14.47 7.49
C GLU A 451 -70.95 13.17 6.68
N LYS A 452 -70.83 13.28 5.34
CA LYS A 452 -70.74 12.11 4.46
C LYS A 452 -69.49 11.28 4.78
N LEU A 453 -68.32 11.91 4.88
CA LEU A 453 -67.06 11.23 5.21
C LEU A 453 -67.11 10.59 6.60
N GLN A 454 -67.66 11.28 7.61
CA GLN A 454 -67.82 10.75 8.97
C GLN A 454 -68.71 9.50 9.02
N LYS A 455 -69.78 9.45 8.20
CA LYS A 455 -70.63 8.25 8.07
C LYS A 455 -69.89 7.08 7.43
N GLU A 456 -69.09 7.34 6.40
CA GLU A 456 -68.34 6.30 5.68
C GLU A 456 -67.21 5.67 6.50
N ILE A 457 -66.66 6.37 7.51
CA ILE A 457 -65.52 5.92 8.33
C ILE A 457 -65.89 5.48 9.75
N LYS A 458 -67.19 5.46 10.10
CA LYS A 458 -67.68 5.32 11.49
C LYS A 458 -67.08 4.12 12.25
N ASP A 459 -66.85 3.02 11.57
CA ASP A 459 -66.37 1.76 12.18
C ASP A 459 -64.85 1.57 12.06
N PHE A 460 -64.13 2.49 11.40
CA PHE A 460 -62.69 2.36 11.15
C PHE A 460 -61.86 2.95 12.29
N LYS A 461 -60.90 2.16 12.80
CA LYS A 461 -59.95 2.59 13.83
C LYS A 461 -58.61 2.94 13.19
N HIS A 462 -58.25 4.22 13.21
CA HIS A 462 -56.97 4.71 12.68
C HIS A 462 -55.74 4.05 13.34
N GLU A 463 -55.86 3.69 14.62
CA GLU A 463 -54.82 2.96 15.36
C GLU A 463 -54.48 1.59 14.75
N GLU A 464 -55.45 0.93 14.12
CA GLU A 464 -55.23 -0.38 13.49
C GLU A 464 -54.35 -0.26 12.24
N TYR A 465 -54.56 0.78 11.42
CA TYR A 465 -53.69 1.08 10.28
C TYR A 465 -52.26 1.37 10.72
N ASN A 466 -52.09 2.26 11.72
CA ASN A 466 -50.76 2.61 12.23
C ASN A 466 -50.05 1.40 12.85
N SER A 467 -50.78 0.52 13.54
CA SER A 467 -50.22 -0.72 14.09
C SER A 467 -49.76 -1.70 13.00
N VAL A 468 -50.54 -1.85 11.93
CA VAL A 468 -50.15 -2.70 10.78
C VAL A 468 -48.96 -2.11 10.04
N GLU A 469 -48.93 -0.79 9.84
CA GLU A 469 -47.82 -0.09 9.21
C GLU A 469 -46.53 -0.25 10.02
N GLN A 470 -46.58 -0.07 11.33
CA GLN A 470 -45.42 -0.23 12.20
C GLN A 470 -44.91 -1.68 12.21
N LYS A 471 -45.80 -2.68 12.34
CA LYS A 471 -45.42 -4.09 12.24
C LYS A 471 -44.81 -4.45 10.88
N LEU A 472 -45.34 -3.88 9.79
CA LEU A 472 -44.78 -4.09 8.46
C LEU A 472 -43.37 -3.48 8.36
N GLN A 473 -43.14 -2.32 8.98
CA GLN A 473 -41.82 -1.70 9.06
C GLN A 473 -40.83 -2.56 9.85
N ASP A 474 -41.24 -3.04 11.04
CA ASP A 474 -40.43 -3.89 11.91
C ASP A 474 -40.02 -5.18 11.19
N VAL A 475 -41.00 -5.89 10.61
CA VAL A 475 -40.75 -7.15 9.89
C VAL A 475 -39.87 -6.94 8.66
N ASN A 476 -40.03 -5.83 7.93
CA ASN A 476 -39.13 -5.51 6.81
C ASN A 476 -37.70 -5.24 7.29
N SER A 477 -37.53 -4.54 8.42
CA SER A 477 -36.22 -4.27 9.02
C SER A 477 -35.54 -5.58 9.42
N GLU A 478 -36.23 -6.45 10.16
CA GLU A 478 -35.71 -7.78 10.54
C GLU A 478 -35.36 -8.62 9.31
N ASN A 479 -36.21 -8.64 8.28
CA ASN A 479 -35.93 -9.37 7.04
C ASN A 479 -34.70 -8.82 6.30
N GLN A 480 -34.50 -7.49 6.28
CA GLN A 480 -33.29 -6.88 5.71
C GLN A 480 -32.03 -7.27 6.47
N GLU A 481 -32.07 -7.32 7.80
CA GLU A 481 -30.93 -7.78 8.62
C GLU A 481 -30.56 -9.23 8.30
N ILE A 482 -31.54 -10.13 8.21
CA ILE A 482 -31.30 -11.54 7.86
C ILE A 482 -30.76 -11.67 6.43
N LEU A 483 -31.31 -10.93 5.45
CA LEU A 483 -30.78 -10.91 4.08
C LEU A 483 -29.32 -10.44 4.03
N MET A 484 -28.95 -9.45 4.84
CA MET A 484 -27.56 -9.00 4.95
C MET A 484 -26.67 -10.10 5.54
N GLN A 485 -27.12 -10.82 6.57
CA GLN A 485 -26.39 -11.97 7.12
C GLN A 485 -26.19 -13.07 6.07
N ILE A 486 -27.22 -13.42 5.29
CA ILE A 486 -27.12 -14.37 4.16
C ILE A 486 -26.10 -13.90 3.13
N GLY A 487 -26.10 -12.61 2.80
CA GLY A 487 -25.10 -12.01 1.90
C GLY A 487 -23.67 -12.23 2.39
N THR A 488 -23.40 -11.90 3.65
CA THR A 488 -22.07 -12.11 4.25
C THR A 488 -21.66 -13.57 4.31
N MET A 489 -22.59 -14.49 4.61
CA MET A 489 -22.33 -15.93 4.57
C MET A 489 -22.04 -16.43 3.15
N THR A 490 -22.76 -15.89 2.16
CA THR A 490 -22.55 -16.25 0.76
C THR A 490 -21.16 -15.82 0.28
N GLU A 491 -20.71 -14.62 0.62
CA GLU A 491 -19.33 -14.19 0.32
C GLU A 491 -18.27 -15.07 1.00
N LYS A 492 -18.48 -15.44 2.27
CA LYS A 492 -17.58 -16.37 2.99
C LYS A 492 -17.51 -17.74 2.32
N ILE A 493 -18.64 -18.31 1.90
CA ILE A 493 -18.69 -19.59 1.19
C ILE A 493 -17.98 -19.48 -0.16
N ASN A 494 -18.31 -18.46 -0.95
CA ASN A 494 -17.72 -18.28 -2.29
C ASN A 494 -16.20 -18.08 -2.24
N SER A 495 -15.70 -17.30 -1.27
CA SER A 495 -14.26 -17.10 -1.08
C SER A 495 -13.55 -18.39 -0.63
N ALA A 496 -14.16 -19.18 0.25
CA ALA A 496 -13.64 -20.48 0.65
C ALA A 496 -13.63 -21.48 -0.52
N GLU A 497 -14.70 -21.56 -1.31
CA GLU A 497 -14.78 -22.43 -2.51
C GLU A 497 -13.73 -22.05 -3.56
N ALA A 498 -13.53 -20.74 -3.79
CA ALA A 498 -12.50 -20.25 -4.70
C ALA A 498 -11.08 -20.62 -4.20
N SER A 499 -10.84 -20.53 -2.90
CA SER A 499 -9.58 -20.96 -2.27
C SER A 499 -9.31 -22.45 -2.48
N ILE A 500 -10.30 -23.30 -2.20
CA ILE A 500 -10.20 -24.76 -2.42
C ILE A 500 -9.93 -25.06 -3.89
N LYS A 501 -10.68 -24.45 -4.80
CA LYS A 501 -10.55 -24.64 -6.25
C LYS A 501 -9.15 -24.26 -6.76
N LYS A 502 -8.55 -23.21 -6.18
CA LYS A 502 -7.18 -22.79 -6.48
C LYS A 502 -6.15 -23.76 -5.90
N ASN A 503 -6.31 -24.14 -4.64
CA ASN A 503 -5.26 -24.82 -3.88
C ASN A 503 -5.20 -26.34 -4.12
N ILE A 504 -6.30 -27.01 -4.47
CA ILE A 504 -6.29 -28.45 -4.79
C ILE A 504 -5.27 -28.82 -5.89
N PRO A 505 -5.30 -28.22 -7.09
CA PRO A 505 -4.35 -28.60 -8.15
C PRO A 505 -2.91 -28.26 -7.78
N ILE A 506 -2.70 -27.17 -7.03
CA ILE A 506 -1.36 -26.81 -6.51
C ILE A 506 -0.88 -27.88 -5.53
N LEU A 507 -1.73 -28.33 -4.62
CA LEU A 507 -1.39 -29.38 -3.65
C LEU A 507 -0.98 -30.69 -4.33
N GLU A 508 -1.67 -31.09 -5.40
CA GLU A 508 -1.33 -32.28 -6.18
C GLU A 508 0.07 -32.16 -6.79
N GLU A 509 0.36 -31.04 -7.44
CA GLU A 509 1.67 -30.74 -8.05
C GLU A 509 2.78 -30.71 -6.99
N ILE A 510 2.56 -30.03 -5.87
CA ILE A 510 3.54 -29.91 -4.79
C ILE A 510 3.77 -31.25 -4.07
N LYS A 511 2.74 -32.09 -3.90
CA LYS A 511 2.91 -33.46 -3.38
C LYS A 511 3.77 -34.32 -4.30
N LEU A 512 3.57 -34.24 -5.62
CA LEU A 512 4.39 -34.94 -6.60
C LEU A 512 5.85 -34.45 -6.56
N ALA A 513 6.04 -33.12 -6.53
CA ALA A 513 7.37 -32.52 -6.44
C ALA A 513 8.10 -32.93 -5.15
N SER A 514 7.40 -32.95 -4.01
CA SER A 514 7.95 -33.37 -2.72
C SER A 514 8.47 -34.80 -2.75
N LYS A 515 7.68 -35.73 -3.27
CA LYS A 515 8.11 -37.13 -3.45
C LYS A 515 9.33 -37.25 -4.38
N TYR A 516 9.38 -36.45 -5.44
CA TYR A 516 10.49 -36.48 -6.38
C TYR A 516 11.78 -35.96 -5.76
N ILE A 517 11.71 -34.82 -5.06
CA ILE A 517 12.86 -34.23 -4.37
C ILE A 517 13.35 -35.14 -3.25
N GLU A 518 12.46 -35.76 -2.46
CA GLU A 518 12.82 -36.73 -1.43
C GLU A 518 13.65 -37.90 -2.03
N ASN A 519 13.23 -38.44 -3.17
CA ASN A 519 13.98 -39.49 -3.87
C ASN A 519 15.36 -39.00 -4.34
N LEU A 520 15.45 -37.78 -4.86
CA LEU A 520 16.73 -37.21 -5.30
C LEU A 520 17.68 -36.97 -4.14
N GLU A 521 17.20 -36.43 -3.02
CA GLU A 521 18.01 -36.25 -1.80
C GLU A 521 18.46 -37.58 -1.21
N LYS A 522 17.60 -38.61 -1.28
CA LYS A 522 17.97 -39.97 -0.90
C LYS A 522 19.09 -40.52 -1.79
N ILE A 523 18.97 -40.41 -3.11
CA ILE A 523 20.01 -40.83 -4.07
C ILE A 523 21.32 -40.07 -3.81
N LYS A 524 21.25 -38.75 -3.62
CA LYS A 524 22.40 -37.90 -3.32
C LYS A 524 23.10 -38.37 -2.04
N SER A 525 22.37 -38.56 -0.95
CA SER A 525 22.94 -38.98 0.33
C SER A 525 23.47 -40.41 0.33
N SER A 526 22.76 -41.36 -0.30
CA SER A 526 23.08 -42.79 -0.28
C SER A 526 24.11 -43.24 -1.32
N ILE A 527 24.29 -42.49 -2.42
CA ILE A 527 25.19 -42.88 -3.53
C ILE A 527 26.29 -41.85 -3.76
N PHE A 528 25.94 -40.57 -3.83
CA PHE A 528 26.86 -39.54 -4.35
C PHE A 528 27.58 -38.72 -3.26
N SER A 529 27.14 -38.80 -2.01
CA SER A 529 27.80 -38.11 -0.91
C SER A 529 29.16 -38.73 -0.57
N LYS A 530 30.09 -37.92 -0.06
CA LYS A 530 31.44 -38.38 0.37
C LYS A 530 31.40 -39.40 1.51
N THR A 531 30.28 -39.46 2.21
CA THR A 531 30.00 -40.34 3.35
C THR A 531 29.00 -41.44 3.00
N SER A 532 28.62 -41.57 1.72
CA SER A 532 27.70 -42.60 1.27
C SER A 532 28.27 -43.99 1.48
N GLU A 533 27.40 -44.99 1.58
CA GLU A 533 27.80 -46.41 1.63
C GLU A 533 28.60 -46.80 0.39
N THR A 534 28.24 -46.24 -0.77
CA THR A 534 28.93 -46.48 -2.04
C THR A 534 30.38 -45.97 -1.99
N VAL A 535 30.58 -44.71 -1.62
CA VAL A 535 31.92 -44.10 -1.53
C VAL A 535 32.76 -44.74 -0.43
N THR A 536 32.14 -45.04 0.73
CA THR A 536 32.82 -45.68 1.85
C THR A 536 33.20 -47.12 1.52
N GLY A 537 32.30 -47.88 0.89
CA GLY A 537 32.58 -49.24 0.41
C GLY A 537 33.70 -49.26 -0.64
N ALA A 538 33.67 -48.34 -1.61
CA ALA A 538 34.74 -48.21 -2.61
C ALA A 538 36.11 -47.90 -1.97
N ARG A 539 36.13 -47.03 -0.94
CA ARG A 539 37.36 -46.73 -0.19
C ARG A 539 37.86 -47.94 0.60
N ASN A 540 36.97 -48.63 1.31
CA ASN A 540 37.32 -49.82 2.08
C ASN A 540 37.90 -50.92 1.18
N PHE A 541 37.26 -51.17 0.03
CA PHE A 541 37.76 -52.09 -0.99
C PHE A 541 39.17 -51.71 -1.46
N ALA A 542 39.41 -50.43 -1.72
CA ALA A 542 40.72 -49.95 -2.16
C ALA A 542 41.79 -50.10 -1.06
N VAL A 543 41.45 -49.72 0.17
CA VAL A 543 42.33 -49.86 1.35
C VAL A 543 42.73 -51.31 1.57
N GLU A 544 41.77 -52.24 1.51
CA GLU A 544 42.01 -53.68 1.65
C GLU A 544 42.86 -54.23 0.50
N THR A 545 42.54 -53.83 -0.74
CA THR A 545 43.30 -54.25 -1.93
C THR A 545 44.75 -53.78 -1.86
N ILE A 546 44.99 -52.52 -1.50
CA ILE A 546 46.35 -51.97 -1.35
C ILE A 546 47.09 -52.69 -0.23
N SER A 547 46.44 -52.96 0.90
CA SER A 547 47.04 -53.65 2.06
C SER A 547 47.53 -55.04 1.66
N ARG A 548 46.66 -55.80 0.99
CA ARG A 548 46.98 -57.16 0.50
C ARG A 548 48.11 -57.14 -0.51
N ASN A 549 48.02 -56.28 -1.53
CA ASN A 549 49.03 -56.22 -2.59
C ASN A 549 50.39 -55.71 -2.04
N ALA A 550 50.39 -54.69 -1.18
CA ALA A 550 51.60 -54.19 -0.55
C ALA A 550 52.24 -55.24 0.36
N SER A 551 51.45 -56.04 1.08
CA SER A 551 51.97 -57.16 1.88
C SER A 551 52.70 -58.19 1.00
N GLN A 552 52.12 -58.53 -0.16
CA GLN A 552 52.76 -59.44 -1.11
C GLN A 552 54.09 -58.90 -1.62
N TYR A 553 54.15 -57.62 -2.02
CA TYR A 553 55.40 -57.01 -2.49
C TYR A 553 56.46 -56.92 -1.39
N LEU A 554 56.07 -56.71 -0.13
CA LEU A 554 57.00 -56.73 1.00
C LEU A 554 57.60 -58.12 1.27
N GLU A 555 56.82 -59.17 1.01
CA GLU A 555 57.29 -60.56 1.07
C GLU A 555 58.27 -60.86 -0.08
N GLU A 556 57.96 -60.42 -1.30
CA GLU A 556 58.86 -60.57 -2.46
C GLU A 556 60.17 -59.79 -2.29
N LEU A 557 60.12 -58.62 -1.65
CA LEU A 557 61.30 -57.83 -1.24
C LEU A 557 62.06 -58.45 -0.05
N LYS A 558 61.60 -59.59 0.49
CA LYS A 558 62.16 -60.35 1.62
C LYS A 558 62.38 -59.51 2.88
N THR A 559 61.45 -58.60 3.16
CA THR A 559 61.50 -57.78 4.38
C THR A 559 61.03 -58.59 5.62
N GLU A 560 61.32 -58.09 6.83
CA GLU A 560 60.78 -58.69 8.08
C GLU A 560 59.27 -58.44 8.27
N ILE A 561 58.66 -57.62 7.40
CA ILE A 561 57.26 -57.24 7.46
C ILE A 561 56.43 -58.28 6.72
N LYS A 562 55.66 -59.05 7.48
CA LYS A 562 54.80 -60.12 6.94
C LYS A 562 53.46 -59.61 6.44
N HIS A 563 52.94 -58.58 7.11
CA HIS A 563 51.65 -58.02 6.77
C HIS A 563 51.66 -56.50 6.99
N LEU A 564 51.08 -55.79 6.04
CA LEU A 564 50.87 -54.36 6.08
C LEU A 564 49.38 -54.09 6.00
N GLU A 565 48.87 -53.41 7.02
CA GLU A 565 47.47 -53.03 7.14
C GLU A 565 47.33 -51.52 6.94
N LEU A 566 46.58 -51.11 5.93
CA LEU A 566 46.01 -49.78 5.84
C LEU A 566 44.63 -49.80 6.47
N PHE A 567 44.32 -48.82 7.30
CA PHE A 567 42.98 -48.69 7.88
C PHE A 567 42.58 -47.22 8.00
N GLN A 568 41.27 -46.98 7.93
CA GLN A 568 40.72 -45.63 8.07
C GLN A 568 40.58 -45.29 9.57
N GLU A 569 41.17 -44.17 9.97
CA GLU A 569 40.98 -43.58 11.30
C GLU A 569 40.45 -42.15 11.14
N GLY A 570 39.16 -41.97 11.44
CA GLY A 570 38.44 -40.72 11.21
C GLY A 570 38.54 -40.27 9.75
N SER A 571 39.20 -39.13 9.53
CA SER A 571 39.39 -38.54 8.20
C SER A 571 40.72 -38.90 7.54
N SER A 572 41.49 -39.81 8.12
CA SER A 572 42.84 -40.20 7.69
C SER A 572 42.94 -41.70 7.39
N ILE A 573 43.95 -42.09 6.61
CA ILE A 573 44.35 -43.49 6.47
C ILE A 573 45.72 -43.67 7.12
N LYS A 574 45.82 -44.62 8.04
CA LYS A 574 47.05 -44.99 8.74
C LYS A 574 47.59 -46.31 8.21
N ILE A 575 48.87 -46.55 8.47
CA ILE A 575 49.59 -47.75 8.05
C ILE A 575 50.19 -48.42 9.29
N GLN A 576 49.91 -49.70 9.46
CA GLN A 576 50.47 -50.55 10.50
C GLN A 576 51.24 -51.70 9.87
N CYS A 577 52.46 -51.96 10.35
CA CYS A 577 53.29 -53.06 9.87
C CYS A 577 53.38 -54.15 10.94
N HIS A 578 53.18 -55.39 10.52
CA HIS A 578 53.22 -56.57 11.38
C HIS A 578 54.49 -57.35 11.05
N THR A 579 55.42 -57.39 11.99
CA THR A 579 56.65 -58.19 11.89
C THR A 579 56.55 -59.42 12.78
N THR A 580 57.54 -60.31 12.73
CA THR A 580 57.67 -61.43 13.68
C THR A 580 57.77 -60.97 15.13
N ASN A 581 58.22 -59.74 15.36
CA ASN A 581 58.49 -59.17 16.69
C ASN A 581 57.36 -58.27 17.18
N GLY A 582 56.17 -58.36 16.58
CA GLY A 582 54.98 -57.60 16.94
C GLY A 582 54.59 -56.54 15.91
N GLN A 583 53.60 -55.71 16.27
CA GLN A 583 53.11 -54.65 15.41
C GLN A 583 53.86 -53.34 15.67
N ARG A 584 54.21 -52.62 14.61
CA ARG A 584 54.91 -51.34 14.69
C ARG A 584 54.32 -50.35 13.68
N PRO A 585 54.15 -49.07 14.07
CA PRO A 585 53.82 -48.03 13.10
C PRO A 585 55.01 -47.81 12.16
N VAL A 586 54.74 -47.37 10.93
CA VAL A 586 55.77 -47.17 9.89
C VAL A 586 56.89 -46.23 10.33
N THR A 587 56.58 -45.24 11.18
CA THR A 587 57.55 -44.29 11.72
C THR A 587 58.66 -44.93 12.55
N ASN A 588 58.44 -46.14 13.07
CA ASN A 588 59.36 -46.86 13.94
C ASN A 588 60.23 -47.88 13.17
N LEU A 589 60.08 -47.96 11.86
CA LEU A 589 60.90 -48.79 10.98
C LEU A 589 62.21 -48.07 10.62
N SER A 590 63.24 -48.84 10.25
CA SER A 590 64.50 -48.29 9.73
C SER A 590 64.28 -47.56 8.39
N GLY A 591 65.23 -46.71 7.99
CA GLY A 591 65.13 -45.96 6.73
C GLY A 591 64.94 -46.86 5.50
N GLY A 592 65.65 -47.98 5.42
CA GLY A 592 65.50 -48.96 4.35
C GLY A 592 64.14 -49.66 4.36
N GLU A 593 63.65 -50.05 5.55
CA GLU A 593 62.30 -50.65 5.69
C GLU A 593 61.19 -49.67 5.35
N GLN A 594 61.30 -48.40 5.76
CA GLN A 594 60.36 -47.35 5.37
C GLN A 594 60.30 -47.19 3.84
N VAL A 595 61.45 -47.25 3.17
CA VAL A 595 61.53 -47.21 1.70
C VAL A 595 60.86 -48.43 1.08
N CYS A 596 61.10 -49.64 1.58
CA CYS A 596 60.41 -50.85 1.11
C CYS A 596 58.89 -50.76 1.30
N VAL A 597 58.42 -50.26 2.44
CA VAL A 597 56.99 -50.03 2.73
C VAL A 597 56.39 -49.01 1.78
N ALA A 598 57.05 -47.87 1.59
CA ALA A 598 56.57 -46.81 0.71
C ALA A 598 56.51 -47.24 -0.76
N LEU A 599 57.48 -48.06 -1.18
CA LEU A 599 57.48 -48.67 -2.50
C LEU A 599 56.33 -49.68 -2.61
N ALA A 600 56.20 -50.62 -1.67
CA ALA A 600 55.17 -51.65 -1.71
C ALA A 600 53.75 -51.07 -1.69
N VAL A 601 53.50 -49.99 -0.94
CA VAL A 601 52.20 -49.29 -0.97
C VAL A 601 51.95 -48.68 -2.35
N ARG A 602 52.94 -48.06 -2.99
CA ARG A 602 52.77 -47.51 -4.35
C ARG A 602 52.55 -48.59 -5.40
N LEU A 603 53.28 -49.68 -5.33
CA LEU A 603 53.08 -50.85 -6.20
C LEU A 603 51.71 -51.51 -5.91
N GLY A 604 51.27 -51.52 -4.66
CA GLY A 604 49.92 -51.96 -4.28
C GLY A 604 48.83 -51.07 -4.86
N MET A 605 49.07 -49.76 -4.95
CA MET A 605 48.16 -48.80 -5.56
C MET A 605 48.19 -48.83 -7.10
N SER A 606 49.32 -49.21 -7.74
CA SER A 606 49.41 -49.24 -9.21
C SER A 606 48.38 -50.18 -9.83
N ASP A 607 48.03 -51.26 -9.14
CA ASP A 607 46.95 -52.18 -9.51
C ASP A 607 45.56 -51.51 -9.57
N LEU A 608 45.30 -50.55 -8.66
CA LEU A 608 44.05 -49.76 -8.69
C LEU A 608 44.12 -48.66 -9.75
N MET A 609 45.32 -48.15 -10.02
CA MET A 609 45.59 -47.21 -11.12
C MET A 609 45.54 -47.87 -12.50
N ILE A 610 45.39 -49.20 -12.62
CA ILE A 610 45.18 -49.87 -13.91
C ILE A 610 43.93 -49.33 -14.64
N LYS A 611 42.94 -48.79 -13.90
CA LYS A 611 41.77 -48.10 -14.47
C LYS A 611 41.99 -46.62 -14.78
N SER A 612 43.14 -46.05 -14.41
CA SER A 612 43.54 -44.70 -14.82
C SER A 612 43.97 -44.70 -16.28
N SER A 613 43.86 -43.55 -16.92
CA SER A 613 44.00 -43.45 -18.37
C SER A 613 45.48 -43.32 -18.81
N LEU A 614 46.38 -42.93 -17.90
CA LEU A 614 47.84 -42.92 -18.09
C LEU A 614 48.54 -43.95 -17.17
N LYS A 615 48.90 -45.11 -17.74
CA LYS A 615 49.50 -46.25 -17.03
C LYS A 615 51.03 -46.19 -17.00
N ILE A 616 51.57 -45.28 -16.20
CA ILE A 616 53.02 -45.11 -16.03
C ILE A 616 53.39 -45.04 -14.55
N MET A 617 54.58 -45.51 -14.20
CA MET A 617 55.24 -45.24 -12.93
C MET A 617 56.69 -44.84 -13.17
N VAL A 618 57.06 -43.66 -12.68
CA VAL A 618 58.42 -43.12 -12.76
C VAL A 618 59.00 -43.06 -11.36
N LEU A 619 60.12 -43.73 -11.13
CA LEU A 619 60.79 -43.78 -9.83
C LEU A 619 62.21 -43.21 -9.96
N ASP A 620 62.47 -42.09 -9.28
CA ASP A 620 63.78 -41.45 -9.27
C ASP A 620 64.62 -41.89 -8.07
N GLU A 621 65.73 -42.60 -8.35
CA GLU A 621 66.63 -43.22 -7.38
C GLU A 621 65.91 -44.05 -6.29
N PRO A 622 65.04 -45.02 -6.66
CA PRO A 622 64.26 -45.80 -5.69
C PRO A 622 65.13 -46.69 -4.77
N THR A 623 66.40 -46.91 -5.16
CA THR A 623 67.34 -47.80 -4.48
C THR A 623 68.32 -47.09 -3.54
N ALA A 624 68.30 -45.75 -3.45
CA ALA A 624 69.32 -44.95 -2.76
C ALA A 624 69.53 -45.32 -1.27
N TYR A 625 68.51 -45.84 -0.60
CA TYR A 625 68.55 -46.23 0.82
C TYR A 625 68.47 -47.76 1.03
N LEU A 626 68.60 -48.54 -0.04
CA LEU A 626 68.57 -50.00 0.01
C LEU A 626 69.99 -50.59 0.02
N ASP A 627 70.20 -51.64 0.81
CA ASP A 627 71.43 -52.41 0.74
C ASP A 627 71.54 -53.20 -0.58
N LYS A 628 72.72 -53.78 -0.86
CA LYS A 628 72.99 -54.49 -2.11
C LYS A 628 72.02 -55.66 -2.35
N THR A 629 71.57 -56.33 -1.29
CA THR A 629 70.67 -57.48 -1.37
C THR A 629 69.25 -57.03 -1.75
N HIS A 630 68.72 -56.03 -1.06
CA HIS A 630 67.39 -55.48 -1.33
C HIS A 630 67.33 -54.76 -2.69
N ARG A 631 68.44 -54.18 -3.17
CA ARG A 631 68.55 -53.65 -4.54
C ARG A 631 68.32 -54.72 -5.61
N ALA A 632 68.90 -55.91 -5.43
CA ALA A 632 68.67 -57.02 -6.35
C ALA A 632 67.20 -57.49 -6.33
N TYR A 633 66.61 -57.64 -5.14
CA TYR A 633 65.20 -58.01 -5.02
C TYR A 633 64.25 -56.96 -5.61
N PHE A 634 64.58 -55.68 -5.50
CA PHE A 634 63.82 -54.62 -6.16
C PHE A 634 63.77 -54.81 -7.68
N VAL A 635 64.92 -55.10 -8.31
CA VAL A 635 64.99 -55.36 -9.75
C VAL A 635 64.14 -56.57 -10.13
N ASP A 636 64.19 -57.65 -9.35
CA ASP A 636 63.38 -58.85 -9.56
C ASP A 636 61.87 -58.56 -9.47
N VAL A 637 61.44 -57.83 -8.44
CA VAL A 637 60.04 -57.41 -8.25
C VAL A 637 59.55 -56.55 -9.41
N ILE A 638 60.34 -55.57 -9.86
CA ILE A 638 59.97 -54.71 -11.00
C ILE A 638 59.84 -55.52 -12.29
N GLN A 639 60.71 -56.51 -12.52
CA GLN A 639 60.61 -57.39 -13.69
C GLN A 639 59.36 -58.28 -13.63
N GLU A 640 59.08 -58.88 -12.47
CA GLU A 640 57.87 -59.69 -12.25
C GLU A 640 56.60 -58.86 -12.46
N LEU A 641 56.53 -57.68 -11.84
CA LEU A 641 55.44 -56.73 -12.00
C LEU A 641 55.21 -56.34 -13.44
N THR A 642 56.29 -56.00 -14.14
CA THR A 642 56.22 -55.66 -15.56
C THR A 642 55.67 -56.83 -16.36
N ARG A 643 56.12 -58.06 -16.09
CA ARG A 643 55.61 -59.28 -16.74
C ARG A 643 54.13 -59.51 -16.47
N LEU A 644 53.68 -59.31 -15.22
CA LEU A 644 52.28 -59.50 -14.81
C LEU A 644 51.38 -58.44 -15.45
N MET A 645 51.78 -57.16 -15.39
CA MET A 645 50.98 -56.04 -15.89
C MET A 645 50.97 -55.94 -17.43
N ASN A 646 52.05 -56.35 -18.10
CA ASN A 646 52.12 -56.34 -19.57
C ASN A 646 51.41 -57.51 -20.25
N LYS A 647 50.86 -58.49 -19.51
CA LYS A 647 50.05 -59.56 -20.12
C LYS A 647 48.74 -59.06 -20.74
N LYS A 648 48.22 -57.89 -20.34
CA LYS A 648 46.92 -57.35 -20.86
C LYS A 648 46.76 -55.83 -20.91
N GLN A 649 47.65 -55.01 -20.32
CA GLN A 649 47.30 -53.61 -19.97
C GLN A 649 48.35 -52.53 -20.31
N ASN A 650 49.54 -52.86 -20.83
CA ASN A 650 50.65 -51.94 -21.21
C ASN A 650 50.98 -50.90 -20.12
N PHE A 651 51.50 -51.36 -18.97
CA PHE A 651 51.98 -50.48 -17.90
C PHE A 651 53.48 -50.19 -18.08
N GLN A 652 53.85 -48.92 -18.02
CA GLN A 652 55.21 -48.46 -18.29
C GLN A 652 55.93 -48.09 -16.99
N PHE A 653 57.13 -48.60 -16.80
CA PHE A 653 58.03 -48.20 -15.71
C PHE A 653 59.18 -47.38 -16.27
N ILE A 654 59.49 -46.26 -15.63
CA ILE A 654 60.72 -45.51 -15.87
C ILE A 654 61.48 -45.47 -14.57
N ILE A 655 62.63 -46.15 -14.52
CA ILE A 655 63.48 -46.19 -13.34
C ILE A 655 64.70 -45.33 -13.61
N ILE A 656 64.98 -44.37 -12.73
CA ILE A 656 66.21 -43.59 -12.78
C ILE A 656 67.13 -44.07 -11.68
N THR A 657 68.37 -44.37 -12.03
CA THR A 657 69.37 -44.80 -11.07
C THR A 657 70.80 -44.45 -11.51
N HIS A 658 71.72 -44.45 -10.55
CA HIS A 658 73.16 -44.46 -10.80
C HIS A 658 73.77 -45.87 -10.73
N ASP A 659 73.01 -46.87 -10.27
CA ASP A 659 73.47 -48.25 -10.11
C ASP A 659 73.37 -49.03 -11.44
N ASP A 660 74.34 -48.92 -12.35
CA ASP A 660 74.32 -49.67 -13.63
C ASP A 660 74.38 -51.19 -13.41
N GLU A 661 75.23 -51.64 -12.49
CA GLU A 661 75.57 -53.06 -12.27
C GLU A 661 74.35 -53.94 -11.99
N ILE A 662 73.34 -53.44 -11.26
CA ILE A 662 72.15 -54.23 -10.89
C ILE A 662 71.17 -54.41 -12.05
N TRP A 663 71.30 -53.61 -13.11
CA TRP A 663 70.43 -53.65 -14.29
C TRP A 663 71.08 -54.31 -15.51
N GLU A 664 72.38 -54.64 -15.46
CA GLU A 664 73.07 -55.30 -16.58
C GLU A 664 72.48 -56.66 -16.94
N SER A 665 72.14 -57.46 -15.92
CA SER A 665 71.52 -58.78 -16.11
C SER A 665 69.99 -58.73 -16.22
N ALA A 666 69.38 -57.54 -16.11
CA ALA A 666 67.94 -57.37 -16.08
C ALA A 666 67.33 -57.39 -17.48
N LYS A 667 66.24 -58.16 -17.66
CA LYS A 667 65.46 -58.16 -18.91
C LYS A 667 64.53 -56.94 -18.94
N VAL A 668 65.08 -55.78 -19.26
CA VAL A 668 64.33 -54.52 -19.42
C VAL A 668 64.08 -54.20 -20.89
N GLY A 669 63.09 -53.34 -21.16
CA GLY A 669 62.71 -52.97 -22.52
C GLY A 669 63.73 -52.06 -23.18
N THR A 670 64.12 -50.97 -22.50
CA THR A 670 65.12 -50.03 -22.99
C THR A 670 66.00 -49.51 -21.86
N ARG A 671 67.29 -49.33 -22.14
CA ARG A 671 68.25 -48.66 -21.26
C ARG A 671 68.80 -47.41 -21.96
N TYR A 672 68.86 -46.31 -21.23
CA TYR A 672 69.53 -45.09 -21.67
C TYR A 672 70.66 -44.75 -20.72
N LYS A 673 71.85 -44.50 -21.26
CA LYS A 673 73.02 -44.04 -20.53
C LYS A 673 73.19 -42.54 -20.73
N PHE A 674 73.22 -41.81 -19.61
CA PHE A 674 73.38 -40.37 -19.52
C PHE A 674 74.81 -40.06 -19.09
N THR A 675 75.51 -39.28 -19.90
CA THR A 675 76.88 -38.85 -19.64
C THR A 675 76.97 -37.34 -19.61
N SER A 676 77.63 -36.81 -18.57
CA SER A 676 77.91 -35.38 -18.49
C SER A 676 79.11 -35.04 -19.38
N THR A 677 78.91 -34.11 -20.29
CA THR A 677 79.95 -33.62 -21.21
C THR A 677 80.14 -32.11 -21.04
N SER A 678 81.19 -31.55 -21.66
CA SER A 678 81.42 -30.10 -21.66
C SER A 678 80.32 -29.31 -22.38
N ASP A 679 79.53 -29.94 -23.27
CA ASP A 679 78.39 -29.32 -23.97
C ASP A 679 77.03 -29.79 -23.40
N GLY A 680 77.01 -30.21 -22.14
CA GLY A 680 75.80 -30.64 -21.43
C GLY A 680 75.60 -32.16 -21.41
N THR A 681 74.35 -32.60 -21.32
CA THR A 681 74.00 -34.02 -21.24
C THR A 681 74.00 -34.67 -22.61
N GLU A 682 74.74 -35.77 -22.75
CA GLU A 682 74.65 -36.69 -23.87
C GLU A 682 73.91 -37.96 -23.45
N VAL A 683 73.00 -38.46 -24.29
CA VAL A 683 72.21 -39.66 -24.01
C VAL A 683 72.40 -40.69 -25.11
N SER A 684 72.77 -41.91 -24.73
CA SER A 684 72.92 -43.06 -25.62
C SER A 684 71.96 -44.17 -25.23
N ARG A 685 71.36 -44.85 -26.22
CA ARG A 685 70.54 -46.04 -26.00
C ARG A 685 71.46 -47.27 -25.97
N LEU A 686 71.37 -48.08 -24.92
CA LEU A 686 72.17 -49.29 -24.72
C LEU A 686 71.50 -50.54 -25.27
#